data_AF-K1WJ75-F1
#
_entry.id   AF-K1WJ75-F1
#
_cell.length_a   1.000
_cell.length_b   1.000
_cell.length_c   1.000
_cell.angle_alpha   90.00
_cell.angle_beta   90.00
_cell.angle_gamma   90.00
#
_symmetry.space_group_name_H-M   'P 1'
#
loop_
_entity.id
_entity.type
_entity.pdbx_description
1 polymer ?
#
loop_
_entity_poly.entity_id
_entity_poly.type
_entity_poly.pdbx_seq_one_letter_code
_entity_poly.pdbx_strand_id
1 'polypeptide(L)'
;MDQVSKDGSSLKEGPTRYKAASARALFHMVSNKVYMFDPRRSADSPHPLSPSIPNESFWKQPPVQMTSTSLNSLCHDCASLELQPGSSIAGQPPTTTFRTSLRAVEESARAGCHVCTLVFTRIAGPNDFWTREPDGRVRYEYMLGEAGGPPQLRVKWGLSSVKFNVSSLSDPSDPPVLPHDSLQISPKSELIFSMISNWLGTCSASHQNCHPTSPSTLPRRVINVGSASESRDPYLWVTAGELGNYAALSYRWGTSPTLTTTTHNLTAHTQGIPLEDFPATLRDAVLVCRALGLQYLWVDALCIIQDSAPDWAEQAGQMAGIYQNAQLTISADSAESSGAGFLADRDPQAIRSCSYPQAGMTVHPEIADVFAVVDAGGLSRRGWVLQERVFSRRVVHWTRFEVGWQCREMQASERKPGGQRNVTWLGSNVRKMFVAPPVPADAGRPGDGARDVYSAWYQLVQEYSSRLLTYPDKDKLVALSSIAQTFHSRYKDLLGPEESYISGLWRGDLARGLSFRYGTGTYGRQQVGLPQVEVCNLDDPSTWTYRAPSFSWTRGEGAADWEYRGGAGPSLPGYDVEVLSVHNVTTGGNRWGAVESCWIMLRGVVSSRETMRAEVGEFFERNISGTSVYPVDGYAEPRRRVGADLASDLSDGRDRRVS
;
A
#
# COMPACT_ATOMS: atom_id res chain seq x y z
N MET A 1 71.50 24.83 9.82
CA MET A 1 72.36 24.31 8.75
C MET A 1 71.56 24.11 7.47
N ASP A 2 71.17 25.11 6.67
CA ASP A 2 70.91 26.59 6.76
C ASP A 2 69.99 26.93 5.55
N GLN A 3 69.05 27.89 5.47
CA GLN A 3 69.06 29.38 5.67
C GLN A 3 70.15 30.10 4.85
N VAL A 4 70.00 31.25 4.16
CA VAL A 4 69.01 32.35 4.00
C VAL A 4 68.91 32.65 2.47
N SER A 5 67.92 33.27 1.79
CA SER A 5 66.85 34.25 2.08
C SER A 5 65.46 33.78 1.54
N LYS A 6 64.33 34.50 1.50
CA LYS A 6 63.89 35.92 1.71
C LYS A 6 64.09 36.95 0.58
N ASP A 7 63.06 37.16 -0.23
CA ASP A 7 62.19 38.37 -0.26
C ASP A 7 61.04 38.17 -1.29
N GLY A 8 59.90 38.87 -1.26
CA GLY A 8 59.44 39.85 -0.27
C GLY A 8 58.38 40.84 -0.77
N SER A 9 57.15 40.40 -1.08
CA SER A 9 56.02 41.32 -1.36
C SER A 9 54.65 40.71 -1.03
N SER A 10 53.64 41.55 -0.80
CA SER A 10 52.29 41.16 -0.37
C SER A 10 51.23 41.58 -1.39
N LEU A 11 50.25 40.70 -1.63
CA LEU A 11 48.96 41.06 -2.22
C LEU A 11 47.85 40.26 -1.52
N LYS A 12 46.76 40.95 -1.17
CA LYS A 12 45.54 40.34 -0.63
C LYS A 12 44.49 40.29 -1.73
N GLU A 13 44.20 39.08 -2.19
CA GLU A 13 42.96 38.76 -2.90
C GLU A 13 42.28 37.66 -2.07
N GLY A 14 40.99 37.69 -1.77
CA GLY A 14 39.90 38.43 -2.42
C GLY A 14 38.94 37.38 -2.98
N PRO A 15 37.85 37.02 -2.29
CA PRO A 15 37.05 35.85 -2.66
C PRO A 15 36.40 36.04 -4.03
N THR A 16 36.84 35.24 -5.00
CA THR A 16 36.48 35.38 -6.41
C THR A 16 35.00 35.10 -6.62
N ARG A 17 34.19 36.17 -6.66
CA ARG A 17 32.75 36.10 -6.99
C ARG A 17 32.58 35.60 -8.43
N TYR A 18 32.34 34.30 -8.59
CA TYR A 18 31.78 33.77 -9.83
C TYR A 18 30.44 34.45 -10.11
N LYS A 19 30.43 35.32 -11.13
CA LYS A 19 29.19 35.88 -11.68
C LYS A 19 28.45 34.77 -12.42
N ALA A 20 27.56 34.07 -11.73
CA ALA A 20 26.60 33.20 -12.39
C ALA A 20 25.73 34.04 -13.34
N ALA A 21 25.89 33.83 -14.65
CA ALA A 21 25.05 34.44 -15.66
C ALA A 21 23.71 33.68 -15.70
N SER A 22 22.70 34.20 -14.99
CA SER A 22 21.40 33.56 -14.86
C SER A 22 20.63 33.53 -16.19
N ALA A 23 20.82 32.45 -16.96
CA ALA A 23 19.99 32.12 -18.12
C ALA A 23 18.54 31.88 -17.66
N ARG A 24 17.68 32.88 -17.86
CA ARG A 24 16.36 32.98 -17.24
C ARG A 24 15.28 32.23 -18.04
N ALA A 25 15.33 30.89 -17.99
CA ALA A 25 14.31 30.02 -18.60
C ALA A 25 12.96 30.18 -17.87
N LEU A 26 12.02 30.90 -18.49
CA LEU A 26 10.68 31.17 -17.95
C LEU A 26 9.75 29.96 -18.16
N PHE A 27 9.66 29.07 -17.17
CA PHE A 27 8.59 28.08 -17.09
C PHE A 27 7.28 28.72 -16.61
N HIS A 28 6.50 29.28 -17.54
CA HIS A 28 5.12 29.67 -17.26
C HIS A 28 4.20 28.43 -17.21
N MET A 29 3.98 27.89 -16.01
CA MET A 29 2.81 27.02 -15.77
C MET A 29 1.55 27.89 -15.66
N VAL A 30 0.65 27.77 -16.62
CA VAL A 30 -0.68 28.40 -16.53
C VAL A 30 -1.57 27.57 -15.59
N SER A 31 -2.26 28.26 -14.70
CA SER A 31 -2.99 27.67 -13.57
C SER A 31 -4.18 26.79 -14.00
N ASN A 32 -4.28 25.60 -13.38
CA ASN A 32 -5.57 24.98 -13.14
C ASN A 32 -6.18 25.62 -11.90
N LYS A 33 -7.40 26.15 -12.00
CA LYS A 33 -8.09 26.77 -10.85
C LYS A 33 -8.55 25.72 -9.85
N VAL A 34 -7.82 25.59 -8.75
CA VAL A 34 -8.32 25.00 -7.50
C VAL A 34 -9.03 26.10 -6.71
N TYR A 35 -10.23 25.81 -6.20
CA TYR A 35 -10.92 26.72 -5.29
C TYR A 35 -10.25 26.63 -3.91
N MET A 36 -9.54 27.69 -3.50
CA MET A 36 -8.97 27.77 -2.17
C MET A 36 -10.04 28.06 -1.13
N PHE A 37 -10.02 27.32 -0.02
CA PHE A 37 -10.73 27.66 1.21
C PHE A 37 -9.74 28.41 2.10
N ASP A 38 -10.05 29.63 2.53
CA ASP A 38 -9.14 30.48 3.32
C ASP A 38 -9.18 30.09 4.81
N PRO A 39 -8.06 29.64 5.43
CA PRO A 39 -8.02 29.24 6.83
C PRO A 39 -7.51 30.34 7.77
N ARG A 40 -7.38 31.61 7.34
CA ARG A 40 -6.79 32.69 8.16
C ARG A 40 -7.77 33.81 8.55
N ARG A 41 -8.87 33.42 9.21
CA ARG A 41 -9.60 34.27 10.18
C ARG A 41 -9.61 33.62 11.56
N SER A 42 -8.62 33.96 12.39
CA SER A 42 -8.50 33.52 13.78
C SER A 42 -8.87 34.64 14.76
N ALA A 43 -9.55 34.28 15.85
CA ALA A 43 -9.77 35.09 17.06
C ALA A 43 -10.52 36.45 16.88
N ASP A 44 -11.82 36.46 17.18
CA ASP A 44 -12.34 37.14 18.39
C ASP A 44 -13.89 37.14 18.42
N SER A 45 -14.49 36.24 19.21
CA SER A 45 -15.84 36.31 19.85
C SER A 45 -16.23 34.95 20.46
N PRO A 46 -16.96 34.90 21.61
CA PRO A 46 -17.25 33.64 22.31
C PRO A 46 -18.67 33.06 22.06
N HIS A 47 -18.77 31.72 22.12
CA HIS A 47 -19.98 30.88 22.21
C HIS A 47 -20.98 30.89 21.02
N PRO A 48 -21.92 29.90 20.92
CA PRO A 48 -22.10 28.69 21.73
C PRO A 48 -22.11 27.35 20.94
N LEU A 49 -21.98 26.24 21.68
CA LEU A 49 -22.49 24.89 21.39
C LEU A 49 -22.26 24.30 19.97
N SER A 50 -21.19 23.52 19.82
CA SER A 50 -21.17 22.44 18.82
C SER A 50 -22.09 21.29 19.28
N PRO A 51 -22.96 20.73 18.42
CA PRO A 51 -23.75 19.55 18.78
C PRO A 51 -22.83 18.33 18.93
N SER A 52 -22.95 17.62 20.05
CA SER A 52 -22.16 16.42 20.36
C SER A 52 -22.62 15.23 19.50
N ILE A 53 -21.91 14.98 18.40
CA ILE A 53 -22.07 13.74 17.62
C ILE A 53 -21.46 12.57 18.44
N PRO A 54 -22.21 11.50 18.75
CA PRO A 54 -21.67 10.34 19.45
C PRO A 54 -20.59 9.66 18.59
N ASN A 55 -19.34 9.66 19.06
CA ASN A 55 -18.17 9.22 18.27
C ASN A 55 -17.73 7.76 18.59
N GLU A 56 -18.71 6.92 18.91
CA GLU A 56 -18.53 5.52 19.31
C GLU A 56 -18.89 4.58 18.16
N SER A 57 -17.97 4.43 17.21
CA SER A 57 -18.11 3.44 16.13
C SER A 57 -18.24 2.03 16.69
N PHE A 58 -18.92 1.15 15.94
CA PHE A 58 -19.24 -0.24 16.30
C PHE A 58 -18.06 -1.05 16.87
N TRP A 59 -16.82 -0.72 16.46
CA TRP A 59 -15.59 -1.43 16.84
C TRP A 59 -14.77 -0.71 17.94
N LYS A 60 -15.24 0.42 18.48
CA LYS A 60 -14.59 1.16 19.59
C LYS A 60 -15.15 0.83 20.96
N GLN A 61 -16.42 0.43 21.05
CA GLN A 61 -16.90 -0.22 22.28
C GLN A 61 -16.21 -1.59 22.39
N PRO A 62 -15.83 -2.04 23.59
CA PRO A 62 -15.34 -3.41 23.75
C PRO A 62 -16.42 -4.39 23.27
N PRO A 63 -16.04 -5.51 22.63
CA PRO A 63 -17.02 -6.55 22.34
C PRO A 63 -17.68 -6.95 23.67
N VAL A 64 -19.02 -6.92 23.70
CA VAL A 64 -19.78 -7.53 24.79
C VAL A 64 -19.23 -8.94 24.98
N GLN A 65 -18.96 -9.34 26.24
CA GLN A 65 -18.46 -10.69 26.55
C GLN A 65 -19.58 -11.72 26.29
N MET A 66 -19.85 -11.99 25.01
CA MET A 66 -20.91 -12.85 24.53
C MET A 66 -20.52 -14.31 24.70
N THR A 67 -20.68 -14.79 25.93
CA THR A 67 -20.62 -16.22 26.28
C THR A 67 -21.68 -17.05 25.54
N SER A 68 -22.66 -16.41 24.89
CA SER A 68 -23.59 -17.03 23.94
C SER A 68 -24.04 -16.08 22.83
N THR A 69 -23.21 -15.85 21.80
CA THR A 69 -23.70 -15.24 20.54
C THR A 69 -24.72 -16.17 19.88
N SER A 70 -26.00 -15.76 19.84
CA SER A 70 -27.03 -16.52 19.13
C SER A 70 -26.81 -16.44 17.62
N LEU A 71 -26.30 -17.52 17.02
CA LEU A 71 -26.29 -17.64 15.56
C LEU A 71 -27.74 -17.75 15.05
N ASN A 72 -28.00 -17.12 13.91
CA ASN A 72 -29.29 -17.11 13.21
C ASN A 72 -30.45 -16.40 13.94
N SER A 73 -30.19 -15.62 14.99
CA SER A 73 -31.17 -14.64 15.49
C SER A 73 -31.36 -13.51 14.49
N LEU A 74 -32.61 -13.08 14.30
CA LEU A 74 -33.01 -12.02 13.36
C LEU A 74 -33.85 -10.96 14.07
N CYS A 75 -33.71 -9.69 13.67
CA CYS A 75 -34.67 -8.66 14.03
C CYS A 75 -35.96 -8.81 13.20
N HIS A 76 -37.02 -8.10 13.60
CA HIS A 76 -38.33 -8.12 12.94
C HIS A 76 -38.24 -7.92 11.42
N ASP A 77 -37.48 -6.93 10.97
CA ASP A 77 -37.32 -6.60 9.54
C ASP A 77 -36.62 -7.73 8.77
N CYS A 78 -35.58 -8.33 9.35
CA CYS A 78 -34.86 -9.44 8.72
C CYS A 78 -35.64 -10.76 8.75
N ALA A 79 -36.49 -10.99 9.75
CA ALA A 79 -37.45 -12.10 9.73
C ALA A 79 -38.56 -11.87 8.68
N SER A 80 -38.94 -10.61 8.46
CA SER A 80 -39.96 -10.23 7.47
C SER A 80 -39.45 -10.28 6.01
N LEU A 81 -38.20 -10.67 5.76
CA LEU A 81 -37.62 -10.78 4.42
C LEU A 81 -38.24 -11.92 3.60
N GLU A 82 -39.35 -11.62 2.90
CA GLU A 82 -39.97 -12.48 1.87
C GLU A 82 -39.08 -12.60 0.61
N LEU A 83 -37.96 -13.30 0.75
CA LEU A 83 -36.98 -13.56 -0.32
C LEU A 83 -37.31 -14.87 -1.05
N GLN A 84 -38.49 -14.94 -1.69
CA GLN A 84 -38.92 -16.18 -2.35
C GLN A 84 -38.14 -16.44 -3.66
N PRO A 85 -37.55 -17.64 -3.83
CA PRO A 85 -36.97 -18.07 -5.11
C PRO A 85 -38.02 -18.04 -6.22
N GLY A 86 -37.71 -17.35 -7.33
CA GLY A 86 -38.66 -17.18 -8.44
C GLY A 86 -39.48 -15.89 -8.41
N SER A 87 -39.26 -15.00 -7.44
CA SER A 87 -39.77 -13.62 -7.49
C SER A 87 -39.11 -12.83 -8.64
N SER A 88 -39.68 -12.97 -9.84
CA SER A 88 -39.43 -12.16 -11.03
C SER A 88 -40.62 -12.26 -11.98
N ILE A 89 -41.80 -11.88 -11.50
CA ILE A 89 -42.99 -11.76 -12.35
C ILE A 89 -42.68 -10.72 -13.44
N ALA A 90 -42.89 -11.10 -14.70
CA ALA A 90 -42.51 -10.28 -15.84
C ALA A 90 -43.18 -8.90 -15.80
N GLY A 91 -42.37 -7.83 -15.66
CA GLY A 91 -42.79 -6.44 -15.81
C GLY A 91 -42.38 -5.48 -14.70
N GLN A 92 -42.17 -5.94 -13.45
CA GLN A 92 -41.71 -5.07 -12.35
C GLN A 92 -40.74 -5.80 -11.40
N PRO A 93 -39.74 -5.10 -10.84
CA PRO A 93 -38.78 -5.70 -9.91
C PRO A 93 -39.40 -5.88 -8.51
N PRO A 94 -39.28 -7.05 -7.87
CA PRO A 94 -39.69 -7.25 -6.49
C PRO A 94 -38.66 -6.65 -5.53
N THR A 95 -38.71 -5.31 -5.40
CA THR A 95 -37.92 -4.56 -4.43
C THR A 95 -38.64 -4.53 -3.09
N THR A 96 -38.43 -5.54 -2.23
CA THR A 96 -38.97 -5.62 -0.87
C THR A 96 -38.37 -4.51 0.01
N THR A 97 -38.96 -3.32 -0.09
CA THR A 97 -38.33 -2.06 0.36
C THR A 97 -38.64 -1.80 1.84
N PHE A 98 -37.99 -2.57 2.71
CA PHE A 98 -37.99 -2.34 4.15
C PHE A 98 -37.48 -0.92 4.46
N ARG A 99 -38.20 -0.19 5.32
CA ARG A 99 -37.94 1.24 5.60
C ARG A 99 -36.93 1.43 6.73
N THR A 100 -35.85 0.66 6.72
CA THR A 100 -34.80 0.72 7.74
C THR A 100 -33.68 1.68 7.32
N SER A 101 -33.14 2.45 8.27
CA SER A 101 -31.97 3.30 8.07
C SER A 101 -30.68 2.52 8.36
N LEU A 102 -29.53 3.02 7.92
CA LEU A 102 -28.27 2.34 8.24
C LEU A 102 -27.97 2.34 9.75
N ARG A 103 -28.41 3.36 10.49
CA ARG A 103 -28.40 3.36 11.97
C ARG A 103 -29.31 2.27 12.54
N ALA A 104 -30.54 2.07 12.02
CA ALA A 104 -31.42 1.00 12.51
C ALA A 104 -30.87 -0.41 12.19
N VAL A 105 -30.11 -0.56 11.10
CA VAL A 105 -29.33 -1.78 10.81
C VAL A 105 -28.15 -1.93 11.79
N GLU A 106 -27.46 -0.85 12.15
CA GLU A 106 -26.42 -0.86 13.19
C GLU A 106 -26.97 -1.29 14.56
N GLU A 107 -28.08 -0.67 14.99
CA GLU A 107 -28.79 -0.97 16.23
C GLU A 107 -29.27 -2.43 16.25
N SER A 108 -29.81 -2.92 15.13
CA SER A 108 -30.21 -4.32 14.97
C SER A 108 -29.02 -5.29 15.02
N ALA A 109 -27.87 -4.92 14.45
CA ALA A 109 -26.65 -5.72 14.51
C ALA A 109 -26.08 -5.76 15.94
N ARG A 110 -26.02 -4.62 16.64
CA ARG A 110 -25.64 -4.53 18.06
C ARG A 110 -26.60 -5.31 18.97
N ALA A 111 -27.88 -5.41 18.61
CA ALA A 111 -28.88 -6.27 19.24
C ALA A 111 -28.79 -7.76 18.83
N GLY A 112 -27.82 -8.15 18.00
CA GLY A 112 -27.54 -9.55 17.64
C GLY A 112 -28.32 -10.09 16.44
N CYS A 113 -28.86 -9.25 15.55
CA CYS A 113 -29.44 -9.74 14.28
C CYS A 113 -28.33 -10.15 13.31
N HIS A 114 -28.19 -11.45 13.04
CA HIS A 114 -27.13 -12.04 12.22
C HIS A 114 -27.07 -11.43 10.81
N VAL A 115 -28.22 -11.26 10.13
CA VAL A 115 -28.28 -10.61 8.80
C VAL A 115 -27.88 -9.13 8.88
N CYS A 116 -28.27 -8.39 9.92
CA CYS A 116 -27.82 -7.01 10.09
C CYS A 116 -26.32 -6.94 10.37
N THR A 117 -25.75 -7.87 11.13
CA THR A 117 -24.30 -7.94 11.40
C THR A 117 -23.49 -8.19 10.12
N LEU A 118 -23.95 -9.10 9.26
CA LEU A 118 -23.37 -9.32 7.93
C LEU A 118 -23.43 -8.05 7.05
N VAL A 119 -24.60 -7.41 6.99
CA VAL A 119 -24.83 -6.19 6.20
C VAL A 119 -24.00 -5.02 6.72
N PHE A 120 -24.03 -4.74 8.02
CA PHE A 120 -23.33 -3.62 8.63
C PHE A 120 -21.81 -3.81 8.56
N THR A 121 -21.30 -5.02 8.84
CA THR A 121 -19.86 -5.34 8.68
C THR A 121 -19.36 -5.07 7.26
N ARG A 122 -20.20 -5.25 6.24
CA ARG A 122 -19.84 -5.05 4.84
C ARG A 122 -19.99 -3.60 4.37
N ILE A 123 -20.94 -2.84 4.90
CA ILE A 123 -21.20 -1.43 4.56
C ILE A 123 -20.32 -0.48 5.39
N ALA A 124 -20.18 -0.70 6.69
CA ALA A 124 -19.27 0.02 7.59
C ALA A 124 -17.80 -0.45 7.43
N GLY A 125 -17.38 -0.57 6.17
CA GLY A 125 -16.00 -0.87 5.78
C GLY A 125 -15.05 0.32 5.97
N PRO A 126 -13.75 0.16 5.63
CA PRO A 126 -12.63 0.96 6.15
C PRO A 126 -12.52 2.42 5.66
N ASN A 127 -13.59 3.00 5.11
CA ASN A 127 -13.62 4.38 4.60
C ASN A 127 -14.58 5.30 5.40
N ASP A 128 -15.28 4.78 6.42
CA ASP A 128 -16.24 5.50 7.28
C ASP A 128 -17.35 6.32 6.58
N PHE A 129 -17.57 6.14 5.27
CA PHE A 129 -18.60 6.86 4.51
C PHE A 129 -20.00 6.75 5.11
N TRP A 130 -20.31 5.64 5.78
CA TRP A 130 -21.55 5.41 6.51
C TRP A 130 -21.89 6.51 7.53
N THR A 131 -20.87 7.13 8.15
CA THR A 131 -21.02 8.24 9.11
C THR A 131 -21.58 9.52 8.49
N ARG A 132 -21.55 9.67 7.16
CA ARG A 132 -22.03 10.86 6.45
C ARG A 132 -23.54 10.85 6.18
N GLU A 133 -24.12 9.66 6.01
CA GLU A 133 -25.57 9.47 5.81
C GLU A 133 -26.10 8.27 6.65
N PRO A 134 -25.94 8.28 7.99
CA PRO A 134 -26.34 7.16 8.85
C PRO A 134 -27.87 6.92 8.82
N ASP A 135 -28.65 7.98 8.58
CA ASP A 135 -30.10 7.91 8.38
C ASP A 135 -30.52 7.54 6.95
N GLY A 136 -29.55 7.30 6.04
CA GLY A 136 -29.79 6.88 4.68
C GLY A 136 -30.54 5.54 4.61
N ARG A 137 -31.55 5.46 3.73
CA ARG A 137 -32.42 4.28 3.61
C ARG A 137 -31.66 3.10 2.99
N VAL A 138 -31.65 1.98 3.72
CA VAL A 138 -31.17 0.68 3.23
C VAL A 138 -32.28 0.00 2.42
N ARG A 139 -31.93 -0.75 1.37
CA ARG A 139 -32.88 -1.57 0.58
C ARG A 139 -32.29 -2.94 0.31
N TYR A 140 -33.15 -3.96 0.34
CA TYR A 140 -32.83 -5.34 0.04
C TYR A 140 -33.44 -5.72 -1.33
N GLU A 141 -32.66 -6.41 -2.16
CA GLU A 141 -33.05 -6.85 -3.50
C GLU A 141 -32.57 -8.30 -3.69
N TYR A 142 -33.51 -9.23 -3.89
CA TYR A 142 -33.16 -10.59 -4.32
C TYR A 142 -32.77 -10.58 -5.80
N MET A 143 -31.67 -11.23 -6.14
CA MET A 143 -31.18 -11.39 -7.50
C MET A 143 -31.04 -12.87 -7.82
N LEU A 144 -31.70 -13.32 -8.90
CA LEU A 144 -31.31 -14.56 -9.57
C LEU A 144 -29.90 -14.36 -10.17
N GLY A 145 -29.07 -15.40 -10.11
CA GLY A 145 -27.71 -15.33 -10.63
C GLY A 145 -27.68 -15.25 -12.16
N GLU A 146 -26.79 -14.41 -12.69
CA GLU A 146 -26.58 -14.28 -14.13
C GLU A 146 -25.99 -15.59 -14.69
N ALA A 147 -26.50 -16.03 -15.86
CA ALA A 147 -26.03 -17.22 -16.59
C ALA A 147 -25.94 -18.54 -15.78
N GLY A 148 -26.78 -18.73 -14.76
CA GLY A 148 -26.80 -19.93 -13.92
C GLY A 148 -25.84 -19.89 -12.73
N GLY A 149 -25.33 -18.71 -12.36
CA GLY A 149 -24.67 -18.51 -11.07
C GLY A 149 -25.65 -18.62 -9.87
N PRO A 150 -25.14 -18.75 -8.63
CA PRO A 150 -25.97 -18.83 -7.44
C PRO A 150 -26.75 -17.54 -7.18
N PRO A 151 -27.89 -17.60 -6.46
CA PRO A 151 -28.66 -16.41 -6.11
C PRO A 151 -27.89 -15.47 -5.18
N GLN A 152 -28.25 -14.18 -5.21
CA GLN A 152 -27.59 -13.14 -4.43
C GLN A 152 -28.58 -12.22 -3.73
N LEU A 153 -28.33 -11.95 -2.44
CA LEU A 153 -28.98 -10.88 -1.69
C LEU A 153 -28.17 -9.60 -1.89
N ARG A 154 -28.70 -8.68 -2.70
CA ARG A 154 -28.09 -7.36 -2.92
C ARG A 154 -28.65 -6.37 -1.91
N VAL A 155 -27.78 -5.58 -1.29
CA VAL A 155 -28.17 -4.53 -0.34
C VAL A 155 -27.63 -3.18 -0.80
N LYS A 156 -28.50 -2.17 -0.86
CA LYS A 156 -28.19 -0.81 -1.33
C LYS A 156 -28.36 0.22 -0.21
N TRP A 157 -27.46 1.18 -0.15
CA TRP A 157 -27.52 2.36 0.74
C TRP A 157 -26.80 3.53 0.04
N GLY A 158 -27.46 4.68 -0.09
CA GLY A 158 -26.95 5.80 -0.88
C GLY A 158 -26.60 5.38 -2.33
N LEU A 159 -25.36 5.69 -2.76
CA LEU A 159 -24.78 5.20 -4.02
C LEU A 159 -24.08 3.84 -3.90
N SER A 160 -23.99 3.26 -2.70
CA SER A 160 -23.31 1.99 -2.45
C SER A 160 -24.24 0.80 -2.65
N SER A 161 -23.69 -0.29 -3.21
CA SER A 161 -24.35 -1.59 -3.32
C SER A 161 -23.37 -2.69 -2.93
N VAL A 162 -23.79 -3.58 -2.02
CA VAL A 162 -23.06 -4.79 -1.62
C VAL A 162 -23.87 -6.02 -2.04
N LYS A 163 -23.23 -7.20 -2.10
CA LYS A 163 -23.84 -8.46 -2.56
C LYS A 163 -23.42 -9.60 -1.65
N PHE A 164 -24.38 -10.33 -1.10
CA PHE A 164 -24.15 -11.58 -0.37
C PHE A 164 -24.57 -12.76 -1.24
N ASN A 165 -23.79 -13.84 -1.24
CA ASN A 165 -24.20 -15.08 -1.88
C ASN A 165 -25.28 -15.75 -1.02
N VAL A 166 -26.22 -16.42 -1.68
CA VAL A 166 -27.33 -17.13 -1.07
C VAL A 166 -27.31 -18.57 -1.58
N SER A 167 -27.75 -19.52 -0.74
CA SER A 167 -28.10 -20.88 -1.17
C SER A 167 -29.55 -21.19 -0.76
N SER A 168 -30.23 -22.00 -1.57
CA SER A 168 -31.56 -22.53 -1.22
C SER A 168 -31.44 -23.83 -0.42
N LEU A 169 -32.26 -23.98 0.62
CA LEU A 169 -32.44 -25.26 1.32
C LEU A 169 -33.23 -26.29 0.50
N SER A 170 -33.75 -25.91 -0.68
CA SER A 170 -34.60 -26.75 -1.53
C SER A 170 -33.90 -27.39 -2.74
N ASP A 171 -32.66 -27.00 -3.08
CA ASP A 171 -32.00 -27.45 -4.30
C ASP A 171 -30.63 -28.10 -4.00
N PRO A 172 -30.48 -29.43 -4.13
CA PRO A 172 -29.21 -30.12 -3.90
C PRO A 172 -28.21 -29.99 -5.07
N SER A 173 -28.53 -29.22 -6.12
CA SER A 173 -27.62 -28.91 -7.24
C SER A 173 -26.93 -27.53 -7.10
N ASP A 174 -27.34 -26.70 -6.14
CA ASP A 174 -26.64 -25.47 -5.77
C ASP A 174 -25.20 -25.82 -5.35
N PRO A 175 -24.14 -25.30 -6.01
CA PRO A 175 -22.77 -25.66 -5.68
C PRO A 175 -22.44 -25.19 -4.26
N PRO A 176 -21.81 -26.02 -3.40
CA PRO A 176 -21.58 -25.68 -2.01
C PRO A 176 -20.71 -24.42 -1.92
N VAL A 177 -21.33 -23.31 -1.49
CA VAL A 177 -20.63 -22.06 -1.21
C VAL A 177 -19.52 -22.37 -0.21
N LEU A 178 -18.28 -21.99 -0.56
CA LEU A 178 -17.05 -22.34 0.18
C LEU A 178 -17.30 -22.33 1.68
N PRO A 179 -17.07 -23.42 2.42
CA PRO A 179 -17.61 -23.59 3.78
C PRO A 179 -17.03 -22.56 4.75
N HIS A 180 -17.73 -21.43 4.88
CA HIS A 180 -17.34 -20.32 5.75
C HIS A 180 -17.28 -20.74 7.23
N ASP A 181 -18.04 -21.77 7.60
CA ASP A 181 -18.07 -22.36 8.93
C ASP A 181 -16.77 -23.12 9.30
N SER A 182 -15.81 -23.25 8.36
CA SER A 182 -14.44 -23.69 8.62
C SER A 182 -13.57 -22.65 9.33
N LEU A 183 -13.93 -21.36 9.25
CA LEU A 183 -13.20 -20.27 9.90
C LEU A 183 -13.27 -20.38 11.42
N GLN A 184 -12.12 -20.22 12.06
CA GLN A 184 -12.06 -20.24 13.51
C GLN A 184 -12.53 -18.91 14.08
N ILE A 185 -13.42 -18.98 15.08
CA ILE A 185 -13.83 -17.81 15.87
C ILE A 185 -12.61 -17.21 16.56
N SER A 186 -11.78 -18.05 17.17
CA SER A 186 -10.61 -17.65 17.93
C SER A 186 -9.33 -17.75 17.09
N PRO A 187 -8.66 -16.63 16.73
CA PRO A 187 -7.42 -16.67 15.94
C PRO A 187 -6.27 -17.36 16.69
N LYS A 188 -6.29 -17.26 18.03
CA LYS A 188 -5.36 -17.91 18.99
C LYS A 188 -5.65 -19.40 19.26
N SER A 189 -6.45 -20.07 18.41
CA SER A 189 -6.79 -21.48 18.61
C SER A 189 -5.69 -22.44 18.11
N GLU A 190 -5.59 -23.61 18.76
CA GLU A 190 -4.61 -24.65 18.42
C GLU A 190 -4.69 -25.10 16.95
N LEU A 191 -5.90 -25.08 16.36
CA LEU A 191 -6.12 -25.40 14.94
C LEU A 191 -5.41 -24.40 14.01
N ILE A 192 -5.41 -23.11 14.34
CA ILE A 192 -4.71 -22.07 13.56
C ILE A 192 -3.21 -22.20 13.72
N PHE A 193 -2.69 -22.40 14.94
CA PHE A 193 -1.25 -22.61 15.15
C PHE A 193 -0.75 -23.91 14.51
N SER A 194 -1.55 -24.97 14.51
CA SER A 194 -1.27 -26.23 13.80
C SER A 194 -1.25 -26.04 12.28
N MET A 195 -2.19 -25.26 11.73
CA MET A 195 -2.25 -24.92 10.30
C MET A 195 -1.02 -24.11 9.87
N ILE A 196 -0.64 -23.09 10.65
CA ILE A 196 0.57 -22.28 10.41
C ILE A 196 1.83 -23.15 10.48
N SER A 197 1.92 -24.04 11.47
CA SER A 197 3.05 -24.96 11.63
C SER A 197 3.17 -25.93 10.45
N ASN A 198 2.03 -26.43 9.93
CA ASN A 198 2.00 -27.27 8.73
C ASN A 198 2.47 -26.51 7.47
N TRP A 199 2.01 -25.27 7.26
CA TRP A 199 2.49 -24.43 6.16
C TRP A 199 3.99 -24.13 6.28
N LEU A 200 4.49 -23.85 7.49
CA LEU A 200 5.90 -23.61 7.77
C LEU A 200 6.75 -24.85 7.51
N GLY A 201 6.31 -26.03 7.94
CA GLY A 201 6.95 -27.32 7.67
C GLY A 201 6.98 -27.66 6.19
N THR A 202 5.82 -27.67 5.53
CA THR A 202 5.67 -27.92 4.08
C THR A 202 6.57 -27.00 3.25
N CYS A 203 6.59 -25.72 3.58
CA CYS A 203 7.42 -24.71 2.92
C CYS A 203 8.93 -24.95 3.17
N SER A 204 9.31 -25.35 4.37
CA SER A 204 10.73 -25.58 4.73
C SER A 204 11.27 -26.91 4.22
N ALA A 205 10.40 -27.85 3.86
CA ALA A 205 10.76 -29.17 3.31
C ALA A 205 10.73 -29.23 1.77
N SER A 206 9.99 -28.34 1.08
CA SER A 206 9.67 -28.54 -0.34
C SER A 206 9.59 -27.27 -1.22
N HIS A 207 9.91 -26.08 -0.71
CA HIS A 207 9.89 -24.84 -1.50
C HIS A 207 11.31 -24.34 -1.73
N GLN A 208 11.91 -24.68 -2.88
CA GLN A 208 13.30 -24.36 -3.25
C GLN A 208 13.66 -22.88 -3.02
N ASN A 209 12.78 -21.96 -3.44
CA ASN A 209 12.98 -20.51 -3.32
C ASN A 209 12.86 -19.98 -1.87
N CYS A 210 12.42 -20.81 -0.92
CA CYS A 210 12.24 -20.49 0.50
C CYS A 210 13.33 -21.09 1.41
N HIS A 211 14.22 -21.94 0.89
CA HIS A 211 15.32 -22.49 1.69
C HIS A 211 16.30 -21.38 2.13
N PRO A 212 16.94 -21.51 3.30
CA PRO A 212 18.09 -20.70 3.66
C PRO A 212 19.28 -21.02 2.74
N THR A 213 19.98 -20.00 2.24
CA THR A 213 21.32 -20.16 1.64
C THR A 213 22.42 -20.35 2.69
N SER A 214 22.13 -19.99 3.95
CA SER A 214 22.99 -20.10 5.12
C SER A 214 22.12 -20.21 6.38
N PRO A 215 22.66 -20.68 7.52
CA PRO A 215 21.99 -20.54 8.81
C PRO A 215 21.59 -19.09 9.08
N SER A 216 20.46 -18.89 9.77
CA SER A 216 19.98 -17.53 10.09
C SER A 216 20.80 -16.98 11.26
N THR A 217 21.58 -15.93 11.01
CA THR A 217 22.17 -15.10 12.07
C THR A 217 21.06 -14.26 12.71
N LEU A 218 21.04 -14.17 14.03
CA LEU A 218 20.13 -13.28 14.75
C LEU A 218 20.52 -11.81 14.48
N PRO A 219 19.55 -10.89 14.37
CA PRO A 219 19.81 -9.44 14.40
C PRO A 219 20.59 -9.04 15.65
N ARG A 220 21.27 -7.87 15.62
CA ARG A 220 22.09 -7.34 16.73
C ARG A 220 21.42 -7.42 18.11
N ARG A 221 20.10 -7.20 18.14
CA ARG A 221 19.23 -7.45 19.29
C ARG A 221 17.94 -8.13 18.85
N VAL A 222 17.40 -8.98 19.70
CA VAL A 222 16.05 -9.59 19.58
C VAL A 222 15.40 -9.64 20.96
N ILE A 223 14.08 -9.75 21.03
CA ILE A 223 13.40 -10.15 22.26
C ILE A 223 13.50 -11.68 22.37
N ASN A 224 14.11 -12.19 23.44
CA ASN A 224 13.94 -13.58 23.85
C ASN A 224 12.59 -13.67 24.57
N VAL A 225 11.66 -14.41 23.98
CA VAL A 225 10.30 -14.59 24.50
C VAL A 225 10.15 -15.86 25.35
N GLY A 226 11.18 -16.71 25.43
CA GLY A 226 11.09 -18.03 26.05
C GLY A 226 10.13 -18.99 25.31
N SER A 227 9.95 -20.18 25.88
CA SER A 227 8.99 -21.19 25.42
C SER A 227 7.57 -20.95 26.00
N ALA A 228 6.56 -21.62 25.45
CA ALA A 228 5.19 -21.58 25.99
C ALA A 228 5.07 -22.15 27.42
N SER A 229 6.02 -23.00 27.84
CA SER A 229 6.10 -23.60 29.18
C SER A 229 6.88 -22.75 30.20
N GLU A 230 7.61 -21.73 29.77
CA GLU A 230 8.39 -20.86 30.65
C GLU A 230 7.57 -19.61 31.02
N SER A 231 7.14 -19.54 32.28
CA SER A 231 6.46 -18.36 32.85
C SER A 231 7.42 -17.18 33.11
N ARG A 232 8.46 -17.01 32.29
CA ARG A 232 9.41 -15.89 32.35
C ARG A 232 8.91 -14.75 31.47
N ASP A 233 9.11 -13.53 31.94
CA ASP A 233 8.87 -12.33 31.13
C ASP A 233 9.86 -12.21 29.95
N PRO A 234 9.43 -11.69 28.79
CA PRO A 234 10.33 -11.44 27.67
C PRO A 234 11.43 -10.44 28.03
N TYR A 235 12.59 -10.57 27.41
CA TYR A 235 13.72 -9.66 27.63
C TYR A 235 14.52 -9.42 26.35
N LEU A 236 15.14 -8.25 26.26
CA LEU A 236 16.00 -7.86 25.15
C LEU A 236 17.34 -8.60 25.25
N TRP A 237 17.66 -9.39 24.23
CA TRP A 237 18.90 -10.15 24.12
C TRP A 237 19.84 -9.47 23.12
N VAL A 238 21.09 -9.22 23.53
CA VAL A 238 22.16 -8.71 22.66
C VAL A 238 22.92 -9.93 22.14
N THR A 239 22.77 -10.22 20.85
CA THR A 239 23.03 -11.56 20.29
C THR A 239 24.49 -11.83 19.94
N ALA A 240 25.33 -10.80 19.86
CA ALA A 240 26.73 -10.87 19.43
C ALA A 240 26.98 -11.60 18.08
N GLY A 241 25.95 -11.79 17.24
CA GLY A 241 26.04 -12.56 16.00
C GLY A 241 25.75 -14.06 16.13
N GLU A 242 25.11 -14.50 17.21
CA GLU A 242 24.57 -15.85 17.40
C GLU A 242 23.72 -16.33 16.20
N LEU A 243 23.73 -17.65 15.96
CA LEU A 243 22.83 -18.29 15.00
C LEU A 243 21.54 -18.72 15.69
N GLY A 244 20.39 -18.41 15.10
CA GLY A 244 19.10 -18.73 15.67
C GLY A 244 17.92 -18.45 14.75
N ASN A 245 16.82 -19.15 15.00
CA ASN A 245 15.55 -18.91 14.32
C ASN A 245 14.74 -17.86 15.09
N TYR A 246 14.22 -16.86 14.37
CA TYR A 246 13.43 -15.78 14.94
C TYR A 246 12.23 -15.42 14.05
N ALA A 247 11.20 -14.84 14.67
CA ALA A 247 10.15 -14.11 13.99
C ALA A 247 10.50 -12.62 13.85
N ALA A 248 9.99 -11.94 12.82
CA ALA A 248 9.97 -10.48 12.75
C ALA A 248 8.51 -9.97 12.76
N LEU A 249 8.23 -8.85 13.43
CA LEU A 249 6.89 -8.25 13.49
C LEU A 249 6.74 -7.05 12.54
N SER A 250 5.82 -7.16 11.59
CA SER A 250 5.32 -6.06 10.76
C SER A 250 3.99 -5.55 11.32
N TYR A 251 3.93 -4.27 11.70
CA TYR A 251 2.76 -3.69 12.38
C TYR A 251 2.67 -2.15 12.23
N ARG A 252 1.56 -1.57 12.71
CA ARG A 252 1.36 -0.12 12.82
C ARG A 252 1.69 0.34 14.24
N TRP A 253 2.55 1.34 14.41
CA TRP A 253 2.89 1.87 15.74
C TRP A 253 1.71 2.61 16.40
N GLY A 254 0.99 3.45 15.64
CA GLY A 254 -0.06 4.34 16.16
C GLY A 254 0.43 5.79 16.30
N THR A 255 -0.26 6.59 17.11
CA THR A 255 0.07 8.01 17.34
C THR A 255 1.34 8.22 18.16
N SER A 256 1.65 7.29 19.09
CA SER A 256 2.96 7.08 19.69
C SER A 256 3.08 5.62 20.14
N PRO A 257 4.24 4.95 19.98
CA PRO A 257 4.49 3.66 20.62
C PRO A 257 4.65 3.86 22.13
N THR A 258 3.94 3.08 22.95
CA THR A 258 4.01 3.19 24.42
C THR A 258 5.15 2.41 25.06
N LEU A 259 5.83 1.53 24.31
CA LEU A 259 6.99 0.77 24.76
C LEU A 259 8.07 0.83 23.66
N THR A 260 9.23 1.42 23.98
CA THR A 260 10.37 1.59 23.07
C THR A 260 11.69 1.44 23.82
N THR A 261 12.74 0.95 23.15
CA THR A 261 14.10 0.94 23.71
C THR A 261 14.82 2.25 23.43
N THR A 262 15.44 2.82 24.46
CA THR A 262 16.25 4.04 24.46
C THR A 262 17.56 3.78 25.19
N THR A 263 18.53 4.68 25.08
CA THR A 263 19.80 4.58 25.83
C THR A 263 19.58 4.49 27.35
N HIS A 264 18.50 5.08 27.87
CA HIS A 264 18.17 5.10 29.29
C HIS A 264 17.60 3.75 29.80
N ASN A 265 16.63 3.17 29.10
CA ASN A 265 15.95 1.93 29.56
C ASN A 265 16.56 0.63 29.01
N LEU A 266 17.57 0.70 28.12
CA LEU A 266 18.26 -0.46 27.54
C LEU A 266 18.65 -1.53 28.57
N THR A 267 19.24 -1.12 29.70
CA THR A 267 19.70 -2.03 30.78
C THR A 267 18.56 -2.66 31.58
N ALA A 268 17.39 -2.00 31.65
CA ALA A 268 16.19 -2.62 32.24
C ALA A 268 15.59 -3.64 31.27
N HIS A 269 15.47 -3.27 29.99
CA HIS A 269 14.93 -4.13 28.94
C HIS A 269 15.71 -5.45 28.77
N THR A 270 17.02 -5.47 29.04
CA THR A 270 17.83 -6.71 29.00
C THR A 270 17.67 -7.61 30.23
N GLN A 271 17.10 -7.11 31.34
CA GLN A 271 16.82 -7.90 32.54
C GLN A 271 15.44 -8.57 32.46
N GLY A 272 14.43 -7.80 32.03
CA GLY A 272 13.06 -8.26 31.83
C GLY A 272 12.12 -7.10 31.50
N ILE A 273 11.06 -7.38 30.75
CA ILE A 273 9.93 -6.48 30.51
C ILE A 273 8.65 -7.26 30.81
N PRO A 274 7.86 -6.90 31.83
CA PRO A 274 6.63 -7.61 32.19
C PRO A 274 5.70 -7.81 30.99
N LEU A 275 5.20 -9.02 30.75
CA LEU A 275 4.36 -9.31 29.58
C LEU A 275 3.04 -8.50 29.56
N GLU A 276 2.62 -7.99 30.72
CA GLU A 276 1.47 -7.08 30.85
C GLU A 276 1.75 -5.65 30.33
N ASP A 277 2.99 -5.15 30.43
CA ASP A 277 3.44 -3.86 29.88
C ASP A 277 3.53 -3.86 28.35
N PHE A 278 3.55 -5.04 27.72
CA PHE A 278 3.57 -5.14 26.26
C PHE A 278 2.27 -4.59 25.66
N PRO A 279 2.34 -3.61 24.73
CA PRO A 279 1.19 -3.16 23.95
C PRO A 279 0.55 -4.35 23.24
N ALA A 280 -0.80 -4.40 23.17
CA ALA A 280 -1.53 -5.60 22.77
C ALA A 280 -1.04 -6.27 21.47
N THR A 281 -0.67 -5.49 20.45
CA THR A 281 -0.12 -6.00 19.17
C THR A 281 1.26 -6.66 19.34
N LEU A 282 2.10 -6.17 20.26
CA LEU A 282 3.40 -6.78 20.54
C LEU A 282 3.24 -8.00 21.46
N ARG A 283 2.32 -7.94 22.43
CA ARG A 283 1.95 -9.08 23.30
C ARG A 283 1.39 -10.25 22.48
N ASP A 284 0.50 -9.95 21.53
CA ASP A 284 -0.04 -10.95 20.60
C ASP A 284 1.08 -11.59 19.76
N ALA A 285 2.06 -10.80 19.30
CA ALA A 285 3.23 -11.34 18.60
C ALA A 285 4.10 -12.26 19.50
N VAL A 286 4.26 -11.94 20.79
CA VAL A 286 4.91 -12.83 21.77
C VAL A 286 4.15 -14.15 21.91
N LEU A 287 2.82 -14.11 21.99
CA LEU A 287 1.97 -15.30 22.07
C LEU A 287 2.08 -16.17 20.81
N VAL A 288 2.05 -15.58 19.60
CA VAL A 288 2.28 -16.31 18.34
C VAL A 288 3.66 -16.97 18.33
N CYS A 289 4.71 -16.28 18.78
CA CYS A 289 6.05 -16.84 18.81
C CYS A 289 6.14 -18.05 19.74
N ARG A 290 5.62 -17.94 20.97
CA ARG A 290 5.56 -19.06 21.94
C ARG A 290 4.77 -20.25 21.39
N ALA A 291 3.61 -20.00 20.77
CA ALA A 291 2.75 -21.04 20.20
C ALA A 291 3.36 -21.76 18.97
N LEU A 292 4.23 -21.08 18.22
CA LEU A 292 4.96 -21.66 17.07
C LEU A 292 6.37 -22.17 17.42
N GLY A 293 6.74 -22.19 18.71
CA GLY A 293 8.06 -22.66 19.15
C GLY A 293 9.24 -21.73 18.79
N LEU A 294 8.98 -20.46 18.50
CA LEU A 294 9.99 -19.47 18.15
C LEU A 294 10.42 -18.69 19.40
N GLN A 295 11.62 -18.97 19.92
CA GLN A 295 12.16 -18.32 21.12
C GLN A 295 12.50 -16.83 20.91
N TYR A 296 12.72 -16.39 19.67
CA TYR A 296 13.21 -15.04 19.37
C TYR A 296 12.24 -14.26 18.50
N LEU A 297 12.00 -13.00 18.87
CA LEU A 297 11.13 -12.06 18.17
C LEU A 297 11.85 -10.72 17.96
N TRP A 298 11.92 -10.25 16.71
CA TRP A 298 12.41 -8.92 16.37
C TRP A 298 11.25 -7.93 16.21
N VAL A 299 11.35 -6.79 16.89
CA VAL A 299 10.42 -5.65 16.85
C VAL A 299 11.24 -4.38 16.74
N ASP A 300 10.97 -3.54 15.73
CA ASP A 300 11.71 -2.30 15.45
C ASP A 300 11.80 -1.36 16.67
N ALA A 301 10.67 -1.11 17.34
CA ALA A 301 10.56 -0.26 18.52
C ALA A 301 11.45 -0.69 19.71
N LEU A 302 11.74 -2.00 19.83
CA LEU A 302 12.48 -2.57 20.97
C LEU A 302 13.92 -2.99 20.61
N CYS A 303 14.16 -3.37 19.36
CA CYS A 303 15.45 -3.90 18.89
C CYS A 303 16.35 -2.82 18.28
N ILE A 304 15.82 -1.61 18.04
CA ILE A 304 16.57 -0.41 17.64
C ILE A 304 16.51 0.59 18.81
N ILE A 305 17.62 1.28 19.08
CA ILE A 305 17.71 2.31 20.13
C ILE A 305 17.20 3.65 19.57
N GLN A 306 15.97 4.05 19.92
CA GLN A 306 15.23 5.09 19.21
C GLN A 306 15.81 6.51 19.33
N ASP A 307 16.57 6.78 20.39
CA ASP A 307 17.28 8.04 20.67
C ASP A 307 18.73 8.06 20.13
N SER A 308 19.20 6.96 19.52
CA SER A 308 20.57 6.82 19.00
C SER A 308 20.60 6.82 17.48
N ALA A 309 20.87 7.98 16.87
CA ALA A 309 20.99 8.12 15.42
C ALA A 309 22.01 7.16 14.76
N PRO A 310 23.20 6.85 15.37
CA PRO A 310 24.11 5.84 14.82
C PRO A 310 23.53 4.43 14.83
N ASP A 311 22.82 4.05 15.90
CA ASP A 311 22.20 2.72 16.03
C ASP A 311 21.03 2.58 15.03
N TRP A 312 20.20 3.63 14.90
CA TRP A 312 19.16 3.71 13.88
C TRP A 312 19.71 3.57 12.47
N ALA A 313 20.79 4.29 12.12
CA ALA A 313 21.38 4.22 10.78
C ALA A 313 21.93 2.82 10.46
N GLU A 314 22.57 2.17 11.42
CA GLU A 314 23.05 0.79 11.28
C GLU A 314 21.90 -0.20 11.10
N GLN A 315 20.87 -0.14 11.95
CA GLN A 315 19.76 -1.08 11.93
C GLN A 315 18.82 -0.84 10.73
N ALA A 316 18.62 0.40 10.30
CA ALA A 316 17.90 0.74 9.06
C ALA A 316 18.62 0.17 7.82
N GLY A 317 19.96 0.21 7.79
CA GLY A 317 20.76 -0.45 6.76
C GLY A 317 20.69 -1.98 6.78
N GLN A 318 20.42 -2.59 7.95
CA GLN A 318 20.25 -4.04 8.10
C GLN A 318 18.81 -4.53 7.85
N MET A 319 17.82 -3.62 7.74
CA MET A 319 16.38 -3.92 7.71
C MET A 319 15.99 -5.03 6.73
N ALA A 320 16.48 -4.99 5.49
CA ALA A 320 16.21 -6.03 4.49
C ALA A 320 16.76 -7.41 4.89
N GLY A 321 17.97 -7.44 5.48
CA GLY A 321 18.57 -8.66 6.00
C GLY A 321 17.79 -9.25 7.18
N ILE A 322 17.27 -8.40 8.06
CA ILE A 322 16.44 -8.80 9.21
C ILE A 322 15.16 -9.52 8.75
N TYR A 323 14.42 -8.96 7.79
CA TYR A 323 13.23 -9.64 7.25
C TYR A 323 13.56 -10.84 6.36
N GLN A 324 14.66 -10.80 5.60
CA GLN A 324 15.11 -11.94 4.79
C GLN A 324 15.51 -13.15 5.64
N ASN A 325 16.24 -12.92 6.75
CA ASN A 325 16.81 -13.97 7.58
C ASN A 325 15.86 -14.46 8.68
N ALA A 326 14.75 -13.79 8.96
CA ALA A 326 13.68 -14.33 9.79
C ALA A 326 13.19 -15.70 9.29
N GLN A 327 12.80 -16.60 10.19
CA GLN A 327 12.16 -17.87 9.80
C GLN A 327 10.75 -17.61 9.26
N LEU A 328 10.04 -16.67 9.91
CA LEU A 328 8.69 -16.23 9.63
C LEU A 328 8.52 -14.74 9.97
N THR A 329 7.73 -14.01 9.19
CA THR A 329 7.27 -12.66 9.55
C THR A 329 5.81 -12.70 9.97
N ILE A 330 5.52 -12.13 11.14
CA ILE A 330 4.17 -11.93 11.66
C ILE A 330 3.69 -10.57 11.15
N SER A 331 2.61 -10.56 10.37
CA SER A 331 2.01 -9.34 9.81
C SER A 331 0.68 -9.07 10.52
N ALA A 332 0.63 -8.00 11.31
CA ALA A 332 -0.53 -7.61 12.10
C ALA A 332 -1.50 -6.74 11.29
N ASP A 333 -2.01 -7.29 10.17
CA ASP A 333 -2.78 -6.53 9.17
C ASP A 333 -4.10 -5.94 9.71
N SER A 334 -4.73 -6.59 10.69
CA SER A 334 -5.92 -6.08 11.39
C SER A 334 -5.62 -5.00 12.43
N ALA A 335 -4.38 -4.93 12.96
CA ALA A 335 -4.04 -4.03 14.06
C ALA A 335 -3.91 -2.57 13.59
N GLU A 336 -4.60 -1.66 14.27
CA GLU A 336 -4.60 -0.21 13.97
C GLU A 336 -3.38 0.53 14.57
N SER A 337 -2.86 0.02 15.69
CA SER A 337 -1.74 0.59 16.46
C SER A 337 -1.02 -0.51 17.26
N SER A 338 0.03 -0.14 18.01
CA SER A 338 0.68 -1.04 18.98
C SER A 338 -0.28 -1.53 20.07
N GLY A 339 -1.29 -0.72 20.42
CA GLY A 339 -2.28 -1.03 21.46
C GLY A 339 -3.52 -1.79 20.98
N ALA A 340 -3.66 -2.07 19.68
CA ALA A 340 -4.90 -2.64 19.13
C ALA A 340 -5.03 -4.16 19.32
N GLY A 341 -3.94 -4.92 19.19
CA GLY A 341 -3.99 -6.38 19.10
C GLY A 341 -4.46 -6.89 17.73
N PHE A 342 -4.34 -8.20 17.52
CA PHE A 342 -4.82 -8.92 16.34
C PHE A 342 -5.33 -10.35 16.63
N LEU A 343 -5.20 -10.86 17.86
CA LEU A 343 -5.68 -12.19 18.30
C LEU A 343 -7.05 -12.14 19.02
N ALA A 344 -7.76 -11.01 18.95
CA ALA A 344 -9.12 -10.90 19.47
C ALA A 344 -10.07 -11.88 18.77
N ASP A 345 -11.01 -12.44 19.53
CA ASP A 345 -11.99 -13.40 19.00
C ASP A 345 -12.93 -12.69 18.00
N ARG A 346 -13.11 -13.31 16.83
CA ARG A 346 -13.90 -12.79 15.72
C ARG A 346 -15.38 -12.91 16.05
N ASP A 347 -16.17 -11.90 15.70
CA ASP A 347 -17.63 -11.98 15.79
C ASP A 347 -18.17 -13.17 14.94
N PRO A 348 -18.79 -14.19 15.57
CA PRO A 348 -19.32 -15.34 14.85
C PRO A 348 -20.35 -14.96 13.78
N GLN A 349 -21.11 -13.88 14.00
CA GLN A 349 -22.11 -13.38 13.05
C GLN A 349 -21.51 -12.58 11.89
N ALA A 350 -20.20 -12.29 11.91
CA ALA A 350 -19.49 -11.64 10.81
C ALA A 350 -18.77 -12.65 9.89
N ILE A 351 -18.58 -13.91 10.33
CA ILE A 351 -17.78 -14.92 9.61
C ILE A 351 -18.50 -16.24 9.28
N ARG A 352 -19.68 -16.50 9.86
CA ARG A 352 -20.47 -17.72 9.59
C ARG A 352 -21.66 -17.46 8.67
N SER A 353 -22.23 -18.55 8.15
CA SER A 353 -23.44 -18.48 7.32
C SER A 353 -24.69 -18.27 8.18
N CYS A 354 -25.58 -17.36 7.77
CA CYS A 354 -26.87 -17.14 8.42
C CYS A 354 -27.96 -17.99 7.76
N SER A 355 -28.24 -19.17 8.32
CA SER A 355 -29.37 -20.00 7.87
C SER A 355 -30.68 -19.47 8.40
N TYR A 356 -31.65 -19.25 7.50
CA TYR A 356 -33.00 -18.80 7.80
C TYR A 356 -34.04 -19.82 7.28
N PRO A 357 -34.37 -20.87 8.07
CA PRO A 357 -35.22 -21.97 7.62
C PRO A 357 -36.62 -21.55 7.15
N GLN A 358 -37.20 -20.51 7.75
CA GLN A 358 -38.57 -20.06 7.46
C GLN A 358 -38.70 -19.45 6.04
N ALA A 359 -37.61 -18.92 5.47
CA ALA A 359 -37.55 -18.51 4.06
C ALA A 359 -36.90 -19.57 3.15
N GLY A 360 -36.57 -20.75 3.66
CA GLY A 360 -35.90 -21.81 2.91
C GLY A 360 -34.49 -21.45 2.44
N MET A 361 -33.78 -20.56 3.14
CA MET A 361 -32.63 -19.82 2.59
C MET A 361 -31.44 -19.80 3.57
N THR A 362 -30.20 -19.77 3.06
CA THR A 362 -29.00 -19.39 3.84
C THR A 362 -28.27 -18.22 3.20
N VAL A 363 -27.93 -17.19 3.97
CA VAL A 363 -27.13 -16.02 3.54
C VAL A 363 -25.68 -16.21 3.97
N HIS A 364 -24.73 -16.11 3.03
CA HIS A 364 -23.31 -16.34 3.30
C HIS A 364 -22.52 -15.01 3.40
N PRO A 365 -21.51 -14.93 4.29
CA PRO A 365 -20.72 -13.73 4.48
C PRO A 365 -19.81 -13.47 3.26
N GLU A 366 -19.85 -12.26 2.70
CA GLU A 366 -18.97 -11.85 1.59
C GLU A 366 -17.54 -11.55 2.08
N ILE A 367 -16.84 -12.59 2.54
CA ILE A 367 -15.44 -12.49 2.99
C ILE A 367 -14.55 -12.42 1.74
N ALA A 368 -14.07 -11.22 1.44
CA ALA A 368 -13.10 -10.94 0.38
C ALA A 368 -11.84 -11.81 0.50
N ASP A 369 -11.08 -11.95 -0.59
CA ASP A 369 -9.81 -12.70 -0.57
C ASP A 369 -8.81 -12.06 0.41
N VAL A 370 -8.16 -12.90 1.23
CA VAL A 370 -7.25 -12.44 2.29
C VAL A 370 -6.11 -11.55 1.75
N PHE A 371 -5.61 -11.79 0.54
CA PHE A 371 -4.53 -10.99 -0.03
C PHE A 371 -5.06 -9.67 -0.63
N ALA A 372 -6.28 -9.64 -1.15
CA ALA A 372 -6.93 -8.38 -1.50
C ALA A 372 -7.18 -7.49 -0.27
N VAL A 373 -7.49 -8.10 0.90
CA VAL A 373 -7.61 -7.38 2.18
C VAL A 373 -6.25 -6.86 2.67
N VAL A 374 -5.20 -7.68 2.61
CA VAL A 374 -3.82 -7.28 2.94
C VAL A 374 -3.33 -6.14 2.04
N ASP A 375 -3.50 -6.26 0.72
CA ASP A 375 -2.95 -5.32 -0.26
C ASP A 375 -3.64 -3.94 -0.16
N ALA A 376 -4.95 -3.90 0.10
CA ALA A 376 -5.69 -2.66 0.34
C ALA A 376 -5.54 -2.10 1.78
N GLY A 377 -5.02 -2.91 2.71
CA GLY A 377 -5.01 -2.68 4.16
C GLY A 377 -4.09 -1.55 4.64
N GLY A 378 -4.39 -1.01 5.83
CA GLY A 378 -3.67 0.14 6.41
C GLY A 378 -2.18 -0.11 6.68
N LEU A 379 -1.78 -1.38 6.88
CA LEU A 379 -0.38 -1.78 7.04
C LEU A 379 0.38 -1.69 5.71
N SER A 380 -0.12 -2.33 4.65
CA SER A 380 0.48 -2.29 3.29
C SER A 380 0.62 -0.88 2.72
N ARG A 381 -0.17 0.10 3.18
CA ARG A 381 -0.03 1.51 2.77
C ARG A 381 1.22 2.20 3.31
N ARG A 382 2.01 1.60 4.22
CA ARG A 382 3.30 2.16 4.69
C ARG A 382 4.44 1.83 3.71
N GLY A 383 5.38 2.75 3.53
CA GLY A 383 6.52 2.59 2.62
C GLY A 383 7.52 1.52 3.07
N TRP A 384 7.89 1.53 4.36
CA TRP A 384 8.77 0.52 4.96
C TRP A 384 8.24 -0.92 4.80
N VAL A 385 6.91 -1.10 4.92
CA VAL A 385 6.22 -2.39 4.78
C VAL A 385 6.43 -3.05 3.41
N LEU A 386 6.85 -2.29 2.37
CA LEU A 386 7.30 -2.91 1.13
C LEU A 386 8.53 -3.78 1.37
N GLN A 387 9.57 -3.28 2.04
CA GLN A 387 10.75 -4.08 2.37
C GLN A 387 10.39 -5.25 3.29
N GLU A 388 9.65 -4.98 4.37
CA GLU A 388 9.25 -5.97 5.38
C GLU A 388 8.58 -7.18 4.71
N ARG A 389 7.59 -6.94 3.83
CA ARG A 389 6.89 -8.00 3.10
C ARG A 389 7.72 -8.59 1.96
N VAL A 390 8.47 -7.80 1.19
CA VAL A 390 9.21 -8.28 0.01
C VAL A 390 10.35 -9.23 0.39
N PHE A 391 11.20 -8.83 1.33
CA PHE A 391 12.39 -9.60 1.68
C PHE A 391 12.05 -10.90 2.43
N SER A 392 11.01 -10.87 3.26
CA SER A 392 10.47 -12.02 3.99
C SER A 392 10.36 -13.29 3.13
N ARG A 393 10.93 -14.39 3.59
CA ARG A 393 10.78 -15.73 2.96
C ARG A 393 9.37 -16.30 3.15
N ARG A 394 8.75 -16.03 4.31
CA ARG A 394 7.45 -16.51 4.77
C ARG A 394 6.77 -15.41 5.59
N VAL A 395 5.48 -15.19 5.38
CA VAL A 395 4.66 -14.20 6.10
C VAL A 395 3.34 -14.85 6.51
N VAL A 396 2.92 -14.65 7.76
CA VAL A 396 1.57 -14.93 8.25
C VAL A 396 0.85 -13.61 8.41
N HIS A 397 -0.25 -13.45 7.67
CA HIS A 397 -1.11 -12.28 7.64
C HIS A 397 -2.31 -12.48 8.56
N TRP A 398 -2.30 -11.79 9.71
CA TRP A 398 -3.43 -11.78 10.65
C TRP A 398 -4.43 -10.71 10.23
N THR A 399 -5.31 -11.06 9.29
CA THR A 399 -6.41 -10.17 8.89
C THR A 399 -7.62 -10.33 9.83
N ARG A 400 -8.57 -9.40 9.70
CA ARG A 400 -9.79 -9.35 10.53
C ARG A 400 -10.69 -10.58 10.39
N PHE A 401 -10.70 -11.26 9.25
CA PHE A 401 -11.66 -12.34 8.96
C PHE A 401 -11.02 -13.73 8.80
N GLU A 402 -9.80 -13.81 8.25
CA GLU A 402 -9.04 -15.06 8.14
C GLU A 402 -7.52 -14.83 8.21
N VAL A 403 -6.77 -15.84 8.64
CA VAL A 403 -5.31 -15.88 8.53
C VAL A 403 -4.91 -16.28 7.11
N GLY A 404 -3.99 -15.52 6.54
CA GLY A 404 -3.34 -15.81 5.26
C GLY A 404 -1.88 -16.23 5.43
N TRP A 405 -1.38 -17.11 4.57
CA TRP A 405 0.03 -17.48 4.46
C TRP A 405 0.58 -17.06 3.11
N GLN A 406 1.72 -16.36 3.10
CA GLN A 406 2.43 -15.99 1.87
C GLN A 406 3.92 -16.33 1.99
N CYS A 407 4.39 -17.25 1.16
CA CYS A 407 5.82 -17.52 0.96
C CYS A 407 6.21 -17.31 -0.51
N ARG A 408 7.48 -17.50 -0.85
CA ARG A 408 8.01 -17.23 -2.21
C ARG A 408 7.48 -18.16 -3.32
N GLU A 409 6.77 -19.24 -2.98
CA GLU A 409 6.18 -20.18 -3.96
C GLU A 409 4.67 -20.42 -3.80
N MET A 410 4.06 -20.06 -2.67
CA MET A 410 2.72 -20.50 -2.31
C MET A 410 1.98 -19.45 -1.48
N GLN A 411 0.70 -19.27 -1.79
CA GLN A 411 -0.29 -18.63 -0.93
C GLN A 411 -1.27 -19.66 -0.38
N ALA A 412 -1.77 -19.45 0.85
CA ALA A 412 -2.86 -20.23 1.45
C ALA A 412 -3.66 -19.35 2.43
N SER A 413 -4.83 -19.84 2.88
CA SER A 413 -5.62 -19.20 3.94
C SER A 413 -6.42 -20.24 4.74
N GLU A 414 -7.07 -19.85 5.83
CA GLU A 414 -7.97 -20.75 6.60
C GLU A 414 -9.03 -21.41 5.71
N ARG A 415 -9.63 -20.67 4.76
CA ARG A 415 -10.63 -21.22 3.82
C ARG A 415 -10.02 -22.10 2.72
N LYS A 416 -8.70 -22.05 2.51
CA LYS A 416 -7.97 -22.81 1.48
C LYS A 416 -6.64 -23.35 2.04
N PRO A 417 -6.62 -24.28 3.01
CA PRO A 417 -5.38 -24.68 3.69
C PRO A 417 -4.36 -25.39 2.80
N GLY A 418 -4.81 -26.10 1.75
CA GLY A 418 -3.91 -26.71 0.77
C GLY A 418 -3.13 -25.69 -0.09
N GLY A 419 -3.56 -24.43 -0.09
CA GLY A 419 -2.93 -23.34 -0.82
C GLY A 419 -2.95 -23.49 -2.34
N GLN A 420 -2.25 -22.58 -3.02
CA GLN A 420 -1.98 -22.62 -4.46
C GLN A 420 -0.52 -22.20 -4.71
N ARG A 421 0.23 -23.04 -5.43
CA ARG A 421 1.58 -22.72 -5.94
C ARG A 421 1.47 -22.18 -7.37
N ASN A 422 1.69 -20.89 -7.57
CA ASN A 422 1.79 -20.30 -8.91
C ASN A 422 2.50 -18.92 -8.82
N VAL A 423 3.49 -18.69 -9.69
CA VAL A 423 4.35 -17.49 -9.68
C VAL A 423 3.60 -16.18 -9.98
N THR A 424 2.41 -16.21 -10.60
CA THR A 424 1.61 -15.00 -10.79
C THR A 424 0.98 -14.48 -9.49
N TRP A 425 0.93 -15.31 -8.43
CA TRP A 425 0.20 -15.07 -7.17
C TRP A 425 1.02 -14.37 -6.10
N LEU A 426 2.24 -13.94 -6.38
CA LEU A 426 3.01 -13.10 -5.45
C LEU A 426 2.39 -11.68 -5.26
N GLY A 427 1.24 -11.41 -5.91
CA GLY A 427 0.47 -10.18 -5.84
C GLY A 427 1.24 -9.06 -6.53
N SER A 428 1.91 -8.26 -5.71
CA SER A 428 2.99 -7.36 -6.09
C SER A 428 3.95 -7.97 -7.12
N ASN A 429 4.19 -7.24 -8.22
CA ASN A 429 5.21 -7.61 -9.21
C ASN A 429 6.63 -7.48 -8.63
N VAL A 430 6.81 -6.74 -7.53
CA VAL A 430 8.09 -6.62 -6.80
C VAL A 430 8.53 -7.97 -6.26
N ARG A 431 7.64 -8.75 -5.64
CA ARG A 431 8.00 -10.09 -5.14
C ARG A 431 8.29 -11.06 -6.28
N LYS A 432 7.61 -10.94 -7.43
CA LYS A 432 7.89 -11.76 -8.64
C LYS A 432 9.32 -11.53 -9.11
N MET A 433 9.76 -10.27 -9.18
CA MET A 433 11.11 -9.88 -9.56
C MET A 433 12.21 -10.48 -8.67
N PHE A 434 11.96 -10.74 -7.39
CA PHE A 434 12.95 -11.38 -6.51
C PHE A 434 12.91 -12.93 -6.52
N VAL A 435 11.93 -13.54 -7.18
CA VAL A 435 11.80 -15.01 -7.31
C VAL A 435 12.13 -15.47 -8.72
N ALA A 436 11.47 -14.94 -9.75
CA ALA A 436 11.68 -15.29 -11.16
C ALA A 436 12.41 -14.16 -11.94
N PRO A 437 12.92 -14.41 -13.16
CA PRO A 437 13.18 -13.35 -14.13
C PRO A 437 11.88 -12.58 -14.46
N PRO A 438 11.96 -11.30 -14.86
CA PRO A 438 10.78 -10.59 -15.34
C PRO A 438 10.29 -11.23 -16.65
N VAL A 439 8.98 -11.40 -16.76
CA VAL A 439 8.31 -11.81 -18.00
C VAL A 439 8.08 -10.56 -18.87
N PRO A 440 8.23 -10.63 -20.21
CA PRO A 440 7.91 -9.51 -21.08
C PRO A 440 6.51 -8.96 -20.82
N ALA A 441 6.38 -7.63 -20.74
CA ALA A 441 5.11 -6.97 -20.43
C ALA A 441 4.04 -7.06 -21.55
N ASP A 442 4.40 -7.72 -22.66
CA ASP A 442 3.53 -8.06 -23.78
C ASP A 442 3.89 -9.50 -24.19
N ALA A 443 2.92 -10.40 -24.20
CA ALA A 443 3.14 -11.82 -24.50
C ALA A 443 3.43 -12.09 -25.99
N GLY A 444 3.24 -11.11 -26.88
CA GLY A 444 3.52 -11.21 -28.31
C GLY A 444 4.90 -10.73 -28.75
N ARG A 445 5.67 -10.05 -27.89
CA ARG A 445 6.99 -9.50 -28.28
C ARG A 445 8.15 -10.46 -27.96
N PRO A 446 9.24 -10.45 -28.77
CA PRO A 446 10.53 -10.96 -28.33
C PRO A 446 10.96 -10.26 -27.03
N GLY A 447 11.39 -11.04 -26.04
CA GLY A 447 11.84 -10.50 -24.75
C GLY A 447 13.14 -9.73 -24.91
N ASP A 448 13.17 -8.51 -24.35
CA ASP A 448 14.37 -7.68 -24.25
C ASP A 448 14.75 -7.65 -22.77
N GLY A 449 15.68 -8.54 -22.39
CA GLY A 449 15.94 -8.85 -20.99
C GLY A 449 16.28 -7.63 -20.14
N ALA A 450 17.02 -6.66 -20.68
CA ALA A 450 17.34 -5.42 -19.98
C ALA A 450 16.10 -4.53 -19.85
N ARG A 451 15.37 -4.30 -20.95
CA ARG A 451 14.15 -3.47 -20.95
C ARG A 451 13.01 -4.03 -20.10
N ASP A 452 12.91 -5.35 -20.02
CA ASP A 452 11.94 -6.06 -19.18
C ASP A 452 12.34 -5.97 -17.68
N VAL A 453 13.63 -6.03 -17.35
CA VAL A 453 14.15 -5.70 -16.00
C VAL A 453 13.84 -4.25 -15.60
N TYR A 454 14.12 -3.26 -16.46
CA TYR A 454 13.76 -1.87 -16.16
C TYR A 454 12.24 -1.66 -16.06
N SER A 455 11.45 -2.39 -16.86
CA SER A 455 9.97 -2.32 -16.76
C SER A 455 9.46 -2.80 -15.40
N ALA A 456 10.04 -3.86 -14.84
CA ALA A 456 9.72 -4.32 -13.50
C ALA A 456 10.23 -3.36 -12.40
N TRP A 457 11.33 -2.62 -12.62
CA TRP A 457 11.73 -1.51 -11.73
C TRP A 457 10.68 -0.40 -11.66
N TYR A 458 10.14 0.05 -12.80
CA TYR A 458 9.15 1.14 -12.77
C TYR A 458 7.82 0.72 -12.15
N GLN A 459 7.41 -0.55 -12.30
CA GLN A 459 6.27 -1.11 -11.57
C GLN A 459 6.51 -1.17 -10.05
N LEU A 460 7.74 -1.48 -9.63
CA LEU A 460 8.15 -1.43 -8.22
C LEU A 460 8.12 0.00 -7.68
N VAL A 461 8.61 0.97 -8.44
CA VAL A 461 8.58 2.39 -8.07
C VAL A 461 7.14 2.91 -8.00
N GLN A 462 6.25 2.52 -8.91
CA GLN A 462 4.81 2.83 -8.85
C GLN A 462 4.19 2.34 -7.54
N GLU A 463 4.42 1.07 -7.18
CA GLU A 463 3.90 0.51 -5.92
C GLU A 463 4.53 1.18 -4.69
N TYR A 464 5.84 1.43 -4.69
CA TYR A 464 6.54 2.08 -3.57
C TYR A 464 6.09 3.54 -3.36
N SER A 465 6.07 4.35 -4.42
CA SER A 465 5.68 5.77 -4.36
C SER A 465 4.18 5.98 -4.07
N SER A 466 3.36 4.94 -4.22
CA SER A 466 1.94 4.96 -3.80
C SER A 466 1.77 4.96 -2.27
N ARG A 467 2.80 4.57 -1.52
CA ARG A 467 2.77 4.34 -0.07
C ARG A 467 3.17 5.58 0.73
N LEU A 468 2.67 5.67 1.95
CA LEU A 468 2.94 6.74 2.91
C LEU A 468 4.23 6.48 3.71
N LEU A 469 4.98 7.56 3.96
CA LEU A 469 6.13 7.60 4.87
C LEU A 469 5.88 8.69 5.92
N THR A 470 6.34 8.47 7.15
CA THR A 470 6.20 9.45 8.24
C THR A 470 7.20 10.60 8.08
N TYR A 471 8.42 10.28 7.63
CA TYR A 471 9.48 11.25 7.35
C TYR A 471 9.97 11.08 5.90
N PRO A 472 9.19 11.48 4.89
CA PRO A 472 9.54 11.28 3.47
C PRO A 472 10.78 12.08 3.03
N ASP A 473 11.22 13.05 3.83
CA ASP A 473 12.50 13.75 3.72
C ASP A 473 13.71 12.85 4.04
N LYS A 474 13.55 11.87 4.94
CA LYS A 474 14.64 10.99 5.43
C LYS A 474 14.51 9.57 4.88
N ASP A 475 13.32 9.00 4.97
CA ASP A 475 13.07 7.58 4.72
C ASP A 475 13.05 7.21 3.23
N LYS A 476 12.71 8.14 2.33
CA LYS A 476 12.24 7.82 0.98
C LYS A 476 13.31 7.23 0.05
N LEU A 477 14.58 7.49 0.31
CA LEU A 477 15.71 6.82 -0.36
C LEU A 477 16.27 5.67 0.50
N VAL A 478 16.33 5.83 1.83
CA VAL A 478 16.84 4.80 2.75
C VAL A 478 16.00 3.51 2.65
N ALA A 479 14.67 3.62 2.67
CA ALA A 479 13.75 2.49 2.57
C ALA A 479 13.62 1.88 1.16
N LEU A 480 14.24 2.50 0.14
CA LEU A 480 14.38 1.94 -1.21
C LEU A 480 15.76 1.31 -1.44
N SER A 481 16.77 1.71 -0.66
CA SER A 481 18.18 1.41 -0.89
C SER A 481 18.50 -0.09 -0.99
N SER A 482 18.04 -0.91 -0.04
CA SER A 482 18.20 -2.36 -0.06
C SER A 482 17.52 -3.02 -1.26
N ILE A 483 16.40 -2.46 -1.72
CA ILE A 483 15.65 -2.95 -2.88
C ILE A 483 16.44 -2.68 -4.17
N ALA A 484 16.99 -1.46 -4.32
CA ALA A 484 17.87 -1.10 -5.43
C ALA A 484 19.16 -1.95 -5.45
N GLN A 485 19.77 -2.16 -4.28
CA GLN A 485 20.93 -3.05 -4.14
C GLN A 485 20.60 -4.47 -4.62
N THR A 486 19.51 -5.05 -4.11
CA THR A 486 19.13 -6.44 -4.43
C THR A 486 18.74 -6.59 -5.90
N PHE A 487 18.07 -5.60 -6.48
CA PHE A 487 17.77 -5.52 -7.91
C PHE A 487 19.07 -5.57 -8.74
N HIS A 488 20.01 -4.66 -8.50
CA HIS A 488 21.25 -4.62 -9.26
C HIS A 488 22.09 -5.88 -9.04
N SER A 489 22.21 -6.38 -7.80
CA SER A 489 22.93 -7.63 -7.50
C SER A 489 22.36 -8.85 -8.24
N ARG A 490 21.06 -8.86 -8.56
CA ARG A 490 20.39 -9.93 -9.30
C ARG A 490 20.48 -9.80 -10.82
N TYR A 491 20.58 -8.57 -11.35
CA TYR A 491 20.49 -8.31 -12.79
C TYR A 491 21.75 -7.69 -13.42
N LYS A 492 22.80 -7.38 -12.65
CA LYS A 492 24.09 -6.82 -13.12
C LYS A 492 24.66 -7.49 -14.37
N ASP A 493 24.57 -8.81 -14.46
CA ASP A 493 25.17 -9.60 -15.56
C ASP A 493 24.35 -9.49 -16.87
N LEU A 494 23.11 -8.98 -16.79
CA LEU A 494 22.22 -8.70 -17.90
C LEU A 494 22.15 -7.20 -18.23
N LEU A 495 22.36 -6.32 -17.24
CA LEU A 495 22.36 -4.87 -17.43
C LEU A 495 23.74 -4.30 -17.82
N GLY A 496 24.82 -5.05 -17.56
CA GLY A 496 26.20 -4.68 -17.91
C GLY A 496 26.96 -3.97 -16.78
N PRO A 497 28.30 -3.85 -16.91
CA PRO A 497 29.17 -3.34 -15.84
C PRO A 497 29.05 -1.83 -15.60
N GLU A 498 28.60 -1.06 -16.60
CA GLU A 498 28.43 0.40 -16.53
C GLU A 498 27.14 0.84 -15.83
N GLU A 499 26.28 -0.10 -15.42
CA GLU A 499 24.98 0.22 -14.85
C GLU A 499 25.10 0.82 -13.44
N SER A 500 24.47 1.98 -13.24
CA SER A 500 24.63 2.82 -12.05
C SER A 500 23.31 3.45 -11.61
N TYR A 501 23.06 3.39 -10.30
CA TYR A 501 21.85 3.93 -9.69
C TYR A 501 21.93 5.43 -9.46
N ILE A 502 20.82 6.13 -9.75
CA ILE A 502 20.72 7.59 -9.78
C ILE A 502 19.43 8.01 -9.07
N SER A 503 19.44 8.03 -7.73
CA SER A 503 18.32 8.49 -6.90
C SER A 503 16.96 7.88 -7.29
N GLY A 504 16.87 6.55 -7.39
CA GLY A 504 15.65 5.85 -7.81
C GLY A 504 15.51 5.61 -9.31
N LEU A 505 16.48 6.05 -10.13
CA LEU A 505 16.59 5.78 -11.56
C LEU A 505 17.84 4.92 -11.88
N TRP A 506 17.93 4.43 -13.11
CA TRP A 506 19.06 3.65 -13.65
C TRP A 506 19.67 4.38 -14.84
N ARG A 507 20.97 4.19 -15.10
CA ARG A 507 21.70 4.86 -16.18
C ARG A 507 21.28 4.34 -17.57
N GLY A 508 21.14 3.03 -17.72
CA GLY A 508 20.86 2.34 -18.98
C GLY A 508 19.44 2.50 -19.54
N ASP A 509 18.48 2.99 -18.74
CA ASP A 509 17.12 3.35 -19.18
C ASP A 509 16.73 4.76 -18.68
N LEU A 510 17.72 5.65 -18.52
CA LEU A 510 17.54 6.98 -17.90
C LEU A 510 16.54 7.84 -18.67
N ALA A 511 16.51 7.78 -20.01
CA ALA A 511 15.61 8.59 -20.83
C ALA A 511 14.13 8.28 -20.55
N ARG A 512 13.79 6.99 -20.39
CA ARG A 512 12.47 6.56 -19.90
C ARG A 512 12.31 6.84 -18.41
N GLY A 513 13.36 6.66 -17.61
CA GLY A 513 13.36 6.99 -16.19
C GLY A 513 12.92 8.43 -15.90
N LEU A 514 13.29 9.37 -16.78
CA LEU A 514 12.91 10.78 -16.73
C LEU A 514 11.49 11.09 -17.23
N SER A 515 10.79 10.14 -17.87
CA SER A 515 9.47 10.38 -18.50
C SER A 515 8.27 10.29 -17.53
N PHE A 516 8.53 10.33 -16.21
CA PHE A 516 7.53 10.02 -15.18
C PHE A 516 6.51 11.15 -14.95
N ARG A 517 5.39 10.81 -14.30
CA ARG A 517 4.32 11.73 -13.90
C ARG A 517 3.82 11.35 -12.50
N TYR A 518 3.26 12.29 -11.74
CA TYR A 518 2.59 11.98 -10.47
C TYR A 518 1.07 11.90 -10.66
N GLY A 519 0.41 10.98 -9.95
CA GLY A 519 -1.05 10.96 -9.76
C GLY A 519 -1.91 10.56 -10.98
N THR A 520 -1.33 10.38 -12.17
CA THR A 520 -2.10 10.16 -13.40
C THR A 520 -2.58 8.73 -13.64
N GLY A 521 -1.86 7.75 -13.09
CA GLY A 521 -2.01 6.32 -13.38
C GLY A 521 -2.98 5.59 -12.46
N THR A 522 -2.88 4.25 -12.43
CA THR A 522 -3.76 3.39 -11.64
C THR A 522 -3.61 3.61 -10.13
N TYR A 523 -2.39 3.61 -9.59
CA TYR A 523 -2.15 3.89 -8.17
C TYR A 523 -2.48 5.34 -7.77
N GLY A 524 -2.21 6.31 -8.64
CA GLY A 524 -2.57 7.72 -8.39
C GLY A 524 -4.06 7.93 -8.17
N ARG A 525 -4.90 7.22 -8.95
CA ARG A 525 -6.37 7.20 -8.77
C ARG A 525 -6.83 6.49 -7.49
N GLN A 526 -5.98 5.69 -6.84
CA GLN A 526 -6.27 5.03 -5.56
C GLN A 526 -5.83 5.86 -4.34
N GLN A 527 -5.03 6.92 -4.50
CA GLN A 527 -4.61 7.81 -3.41
C GLN A 527 -5.67 8.87 -3.01
N VAL A 528 -6.86 8.86 -3.63
CA VAL A 528 -7.94 9.82 -3.35
C VAL A 528 -8.40 9.72 -1.89
N GLY A 529 -8.24 10.81 -1.14
CA GLY A 529 -8.61 10.89 0.28
C GLY A 529 -7.50 10.55 1.27
N LEU A 530 -6.30 10.16 0.81
CA LEU A 530 -5.12 10.19 1.66
C LEU A 530 -4.67 11.64 1.89
N PRO A 531 -4.08 11.98 3.05
CA PRO A 531 -3.36 13.24 3.21
C PRO A 531 -2.14 13.21 2.29
N GLN A 532 -2.26 13.85 1.12
CA GLN A 532 -1.12 14.25 0.31
C GLN A 532 -0.31 15.22 1.18
N VAL A 533 0.88 14.80 1.62
CA VAL A 533 1.86 15.72 2.24
C VAL A 533 2.03 16.89 1.29
N GLU A 534 1.87 18.13 1.78
CA GLU A 534 1.82 19.31 0.92
C GLU A 534 3.04 19.31 -0.01
N VAL A 535 2.75 19.33 -1.32
CA VAL A 535 3.77 19.13 -2.35
C VAL A 535 4.86 20.16 -2.16
N CYS A 536 6.12 19.72 -2.06
CA CYS A 536 7.30 20.57 -1.94
C CYS A 536 7.22 21.69 -2.97
N ASN A 537 6.89 22.92 -2.54
CA ASN A 537 6.29 23.89 -3.44
C ASN A 537 7.33 24.36 -4.48
N LEU A 538 7.15 23.90 -5.72
CA LEU A 538 8.07 24.20 -6.81
C LEU A 538 8.03 25.69 -7.18
N ASP A 539 6.92 26.37 -6.85
CA ASP A 539 6.72 27.80 -7.10
C ASP A 539 7.22 28.69 -5.94
N ASP A 540 7.58 28.12 -4.77
CA ASP A 540 8.13 28.86 -3.62
C ASP A 540 9.49 28.31 -3.13
N PRO A 541 10.61 28.86 -3.65
CA PRO A 541 11.96 28.53 -3.22
C PRO A 541 12.29 28.77 -1.74
N SER A 542 11.49 29.56 -1.00
CA SER A 542 11.73 29.77 0.44
C SER A 542 11.33 28.56 1.30
N THR A 543 10.49 27.66 0.76
CA THR A 543 10.08 26.41 1.41
C THR A 543 11.00 25.22 1.13
N TRP A 544 12.04 25.40 0.30
CA TRP A 544 12.84 24.29 -0.22
C TRP A 544 13.78 23.67 0.82
N THR A 545 13.40 22.51 1.35
CA THR A 545 14.33 21.57 1.98
C THR A 545 14.85 20.59 0.90
N TYR A 546 16.17 20.41 0.80
CA TYR A 546 16.73 19.44 -0.14
C TYR A 546 16.52 18.01 0.35
N ARG A 547 16.07 17.14 -0.57
CA ARG A 547 15.79 15.71 -0.34
C ARG A 547 16.40 14.82 -1.42
N ALA A 548 16.21 15.23 -2.67
CA ALA A 548 16.55 14.46 -3.86
C ALA A 548 16.75 15.38 -5.08
N PRO A 549 17.40 14.89 -6.15
CA PRO A 549 17.70 15.68 -7.34
C PRO A 549 16.44 16.16 -8.07
N SER A 550 16.52 17.32 -8.73
CA SER A 550 15.40 17.97 -9.41
C SER A 550 14.70 17.11 -10.46
N PHE A 551 15.46 16.21 -11.10
CA PHE A 551 15.02 15.35 -12.20
C PHE A 551 14.49 13.97 -11.75
N SER A 552 14.47 13.65 -10.45
CA SER A 552 14.04 12.32 -9.97
C SER A 552 12.61 12.34 -9.42
N TRP A 553 11.88 11.25 -9.67
CA TRP A 553 10.57 10.96 -9.05
C TRP A 553 10.61 10.91 -7.50
N THR A 554 11.79 10.71 -6.91
CA THR A 554 11.98 10.69 -5.45
C THR A 554 11.80 12.07 -4.80
N ARG A 555 11.81 13.15 -5.59
CA ARG A 555 11.63 14.54 -5.13
C ARG A 555 10.18 14.88 -4.75
N GLY A 556 9.21 14.51 -5.58
CA GLY A 556 7.79 14.85 -5.37
C GLY A 556 7.07 13.82 -4.50
N GLU A 557 5.84 14.13 -4.10
CA GLU A 557 4.97 13.23 -3.34
C GLU A 557 3.84 12.66 -4.22
N GLY A 558 3.25 11.56 -3.77
CA GLY A 558 2.25 10.80 -4.53
C GLY A 558 2.86 9.73 -5.45
N ALA A 559 1.99 8.88 -6.01
CA ALA A 559 2.38 7.78 -6.88
C ALA A 559 3.00 8.30 -8.19
N ALA A 560 4.27 7.95 -8.42
CA ALA A 560 4.98 8.16 -9.67
C ALA A 560 4.59 7.09 -10.69
N ASP A 561 4.48 7.49 -11.96
CA ASP A 561 3.83 6.74 -13.02
C ASP A 561 4.58 6.89 -14.35
N TRP A 562 4.58 5.82 -15.15
CA TRP A 562 5.19 5.72 -16.49
C TRP A 562 4.20 5.18 -17.55
N GLU A 563 2.93 4.97 -17.20
CA GLU A 563 1.89 4.55 -18.13
C GLU A 563 1.60 5.66 -19.16
N TYR A 564 1.63 5.32 -20.45
CA TYR A 564 1.17 6.21 -21.50
C TYR A 564 -0.37 6.19 -21.55
N ARG A 565 -1.01 7.37 -21.60
CA ARG A 565 -2.48 7.46 -21.81
C ARG A 565 -2.83 7.22 -23.28
N GLY A 566 -2.73 5.95 -23.67
CA GLY A 566 -3.08 5.42 -24.99
C GLY A 566 -2.72 3.94 -25.03
N GLY A 567 -3.71 3.07 -24.89
CA GLY A 567 -3.52 1.63 -25.05
C GLY A 567 -3.20 1.29 -26.51
N ALA A 568 -2.36 0.26 -26.72
CA ALA A 568 -1.99 -0.24 -28.05
C ALA A 568 -1.44 0.81 -29.05
N GLY A 569 -0.78 1.87 -28.55
CA GLY A 569 0.09 2.69 -29.39
C GLY A 569 1.43 1.99 -29.69
N PRO A 570 2.11 2.32 -30.79
CA PRO A 570 3.46 1.82 -31.05
C PRO A 570 4.44 2.26 -29.96
N SER A 571 5.60 1.61 -29.91
CA SER A 571 6.70 2.00 -29.03
C SER A 571 6.94 3.51 -29.06
N LEU A 572 7.08 4.13 -27.88
CA LEU A 572 7.64 5.47 -27.72
C LEU A 572 8.82 5.63 -28.70
N PRO A 573 8.84 6.68 -29.54
CA PRO A 573 9.90 6.86 -30.52
C PRO A 573 11.25 6.84 -29.80
N GLY A 574 12.26 6.24 -30.43
CA GLY A 574 13.57 6.03 -29.83
C GLY A 574 14.07 7.32 -29.18
N TYR A 575 14.33 7.27 -27.88
CA TYR A 575 14.82 8.43 -27.16
C TYR A 575 16.28 8.69 -27.58
N ASP A 576 16.47 9.53 -28.60
CA ASP A 576 17.78 10.06 -29.01
C ASP A 576 18.29 11.03 -27.92
N VAL A 577 18.68 10.44 -26.78
CA VAL A 577 19.12 11.07 -25.54
C VAL A 577 20.38 10.36 -25.05
N GLU A 578 21.53 10.89 -25.43
CA GLU A 578 22.85 10.42 -25.03
C GLU A 578 23.21 10.93 -23.62
N VAL A 579 23.53 10.00 -22.71
CA VAL A 579 23.87 10.32 -21.30
C VAL A 579 25.36 10.63 -21.15
N LEU A 580 25.75 11.83 -21.57
CA LEU A 580 27.14 12.33 -21.60
C LEU A 580 27.86 12.16 -20.26
N SER A 581 27.23 12.51 -19.14
CA SER A 581 27.78 12.24 -17.80
C SER A 581 26.72 12.23 -16.72
N VAL A 582 27.05 11.57 -15.60
CA VAL A 582 26.26 11.54 -14.37
C VAL A 582 27.23 11.71 -13.21
N HIS A 583 26.87 12.56 -12.26
CA HIS A 583 27.56 12.72 -10.99
C HIS A 583 26.55 12.45 -9.87
N ASN A 584 26.83 11.51 -8.96
CA ASN A 584 25.92 11.13 -7.87
C ASN A 584 26.73 10.89 -6.58
N VAL A 585 26.60 11.80 -5.60
CA VAL A 585 27.23 11.74 -4.28
C VAL A 585 26.17 11.29 -3.27
N THR A 586 26.47 10.26 -2.49
CA THR A 586 25.52 9.61 -1.58
C THR A 586 25.98 9.65 -0.13
N THR A 587 25.03 9.88 0.78
CA THR A 587 25.30 10.05 2.21
C THR A 587 25.85 8.78 2.82
N GLY A 588 26.94 8.91 3.58
CA GLY A 588 27.60 7.79 4.26
C GLY A 588 28.17 6.72 3.31
N GLY A 589 28.33 7.02 2.01
CA GLY A 589 28.85 6.08 1.02
C GLY A 589 27.89 4.97 0.57
N ASN A 590 26.62 4.98 1.03
CA ASN A 590 25.62 4.05 0.52
C ASN A 590 25.13 4.50 -0.86
N ARG A 591 25.75 3.95 -1.92
CA ARG A 591 25.43 4.25 -3.33
C ARG A 591 23.96 4.02 -3.76
N TRP A 592 23.15 3.40 -2.90
CA TRP A 592 21.71 3.16 -3.11
C TRP A 592 20.80 4.06 -2.25
N GLY A 593 21.38 4.80 -1.29
CA GLY A 593 20.66 5.54 -0.25
C GLY A 593 20.40 7.01 -0.57
N ALA A 594 20.40 7.84 0.48
CA ALA A 594 20.22 9.27 0.38
C ALA A 594 21.32 9.92 -0.49
N VAL A 595 20.95 10.96 -1.23
CA VAL A 595 21.81 11.70 -2.16
C VAL A 595 22.10 13.07 -1.59
N GLU A 596 23.37 13.50 -1.61
CA GLU A 596 23.82 14.82 -1.12
C GLU A 596 23.92 15.83 -2.26
N SER A 597 24.39 15.38 -3.43
CA SER A 597 24.55 16.17 -4.63
C SER A 597 24.49 15.25 -5.84
N CYS A 598 23.67 15.58 -6.83
CA CYS A 598 23.63 14.83 -8.07
C CYS A 598 23.16 15.70 -9.23
N TRP A 599 23.85 15.56 -10.37
CA TRP A 599 23.54 16.22 -11.63
C TRP A 599 23.80 15.27 -12.80
N ILE A 600 23.11 15.51 -13.91
CA ILE A 600 23.20 14.74 -15.15
C ILE A 600 23.43 15.67 -16.33
N MET A 601 24.19 15.23 -17.31
CA MET A 601 24.39 15.94 -18.57
C MET A 601 23.92 15.05 -19.72
N LEU A 602 22.99 15.56 -20.51
CA LEU A 602 22.32 14.86 -21.60
C LEU A 602 22.53 15.63 -22.92
N ARG A 603 22.62 14.91 -24.03
CA ARG A 603 22.51 15.47 -25.40
C ARG A 603 21.33 14.79 -26.09
N GLY A 604 20.46 15.57 -26.72
CA GLY A 604 19.33 15.03 -27.48
C GLY A 604 18.52 16.12 -28.17
N VAL A 605 17.50 15.72 -28.93
CA VAL A 605 16.60 16.65 -29.61
C VAL A 605 15.62 17.26 -28.61
N VAL A 606 15.53 18.60 -28.59
CA VAL A 606 14.54 19.33 -27.78
C VAL A 606 13.42 19.81 -28.71
N SER A 607 12.19 19.39 -28.43
CA SER A 607 10.97 19.87 -29.11
C SER A 607 10.12 20.71 -28.14
N SER A 608 9.37 21.68 -28.65
CA SER A 608 8.47 22.47 -27.81
C SER A 608 7.25 21.65 -27.39
N ARG A 609 6.63 22.00 -26.26
CA ARG A 609 5.41 21.32 -25.77
C ARG A 609 4.23 21.53 -26.73
N GLU A 610 4.26 22.63 -27.46
CA GLU A 610 3.30 23.08 -28.44
C GLU A 610 3.45 22.25 -29.74
N THR A 611 4.69 22.07 -30.21
CA THR A 611 5.05 21.18 -31.33
C THR A 611 4.61 19.73 -31.04
N MET A 612 5.02 19.18 -29.89
CA MET A 612 4.60 17.85 -29.42
C MET A 612 3.08 17.66 -29.38
N ARG A 613 2.33 18.72 -29.03
CA ARG A 613 0.85 18.68 -29.02
C ARG A 613 0.24 18.68 -30.42
N ALA A 614 0.82 19.43 -31.36
CA ALA A 614 0.39 19.42 -32.75
C ALA A 614 0.68 18.06 -33.41
N GLU A 615 1.89 17.53 -33.25
CA GLU A 615 2.32 16.25 -33.82
C GLU A 615 1.48 15.06 -33.29
N VAL A 616 1.24 15.00 -31.97
CA VAL A 616 0.37 13.97 -31.39
C VAL A 616 -1.09 14.17 -31.77
N GLY A 617 -1.55 15.42 -31.95
CA GLY A 617 -2.88 15.74 -32.47
C GLY A 617 -3.10 15.18 -33.87
N GLU A 618 -2.24 15.55 -34.83
CA GLU A 618 -2.27 15.02 -36.20
C GLU A 618 -2.17 13.49 -36.23
N PHE A 619 -1.35 12.90 -35.34
CA PHE A 619 -1.21 11.45 -35.28
C PHE A 619 -2.50 10.75 -34.82
N PHE A 620 -3.28 11.34 -33.91
CA PHE A 620 -4.60 10.81 -33.56
C PHE A 620 -5.61 11.02 -34.70
N GLU A 621 -5.66 12.20 -35.32
CA GLU A 621 -6.58 12.49 -36.43
C GLU A 621 -6.36 11.56 -37.63
N ARG A 622 -5.10 11.31 -38.03
CA ARG A 622 -4.74 10.40 -39.13
C ARG A 622 -5.04 8.92 -38.87
N ASN A 623 -5.19 8.51 -37.62
CA ASN A 623 -5.54 7.13 -37.26
C ASN A 623 -7.05 6.94 -37.01
N ILE A 624 -7.76 7.99 -36.58
CA ILE A 624 -9.22 7.95 -36.38
C ILE A 624 -9.99 7.90 -37.71
N SER A 625 -9.42 8.42 -38.80
CA SER A 625 -10.02 8.33 -40.15
C SER A 625 -10.16 6.90 -40.72
N GLY A 626 -9.70 5.86 -40.01
CA GLY A 626 -9.77 4.46 -40.41
C GLY A 626 -10.86 3.61 -39.74
N THR A 627 -11.54 4.10 -38.69
CA THR A 627 -12.46 3.27 -37.89
C THR A 627 -13.77 3.99 -37.59
N SER A 628 -14.89 3.43 -38.04
CA SER A 628 -16.22 3.91 -37.69
C SER A 628 -16.51 3.66 -36.21
N VAL A 629 -16.65 4.74 -35.44
CA VAL A 629 -17.09 4.70 -34.04
C VAL A 629 -18.49 5.27 -33.96
N TYR A 630 -19.45 4.45 -33.51
CA TYR A 630 -20.81 4.91 -33.23
C TYR A 630 -20.78 5.94 -32.08
N PRO A 631 -21.52 7.06 -32.19
CA PRO A 631 -21.57 8.06 -31.13
C PRO A 631 -22.24 7.48 -29.88
N VAL A 632 -21.57 7.60 -28.73
CA VAL A 632 -22.18 7.37 -27.42
C VAL A 632 -22.66 8.72 -26.91
N ASP A 633 -23.97 8.99 -27.07
CA ASP A 633 -24.63 10.14 -26.46
C ASP A 633 -24.43 10.14 -24.93
N GLY A 634 -24.13 11.30 -24.33
CA GLY A 634 -24.01 11.34 -22.87
C GLY A 634 -23.40 12.57 -22.19
N TYR A 635 -22.84 13.55 -22.92
CA TYR A 635 -22.31 14.79 -22.30
C TYR A 635 -22.87 16.05 -22.96
N ALA A 636 -23.66 16.81 -22.20
CA ALA A 636 -24.21 18.08 -22.63
C ALA A 636 -23.17 19.20 -22.49
N GLU A 637 -22.81 19.84 -23.61
CA GLU A 637 -21.92 21.00 -23.58
C GLU A 637 -22.60 22.24 -22.94
N PRO A 638 -21.92 22.95 -22.03
CA PRO A 638 -22.40 24.24 -21.54
C PRO A 638 -22.20 25.32 -22.62
N ARG A 639 -23.25 25.56 -23.42
CA ARG A 639 -23.32 26.60 -24.47
C ARG A 639 -22.74 27.94 -24.00
N ARG A 640 -21.50 28.26 -24.41
CA ARG A 640 -20.99 29.64 -24.32
C ARG A 640 -21.71 30.49 -25.35
N ARG A 641 -22.39 31.55 -24.90
CA ARG A 641 -22.92 32.58 -25.80
C ARG A 641 -21.74 33.28 -26.48
N VAL A 642 -21.67 33.18 -27.80
CA VAL A 642 -20.82 34.08 -28.60
C VAL A 642 -21.52 35.44 -28.62
N GLY A 643 -20.95 36.41 -27.91
CA GLY A 643 -21.17 37.82 -28.23
C GLY A 643 -20.21 38.16 -29.38
N ALA A 644 -20.74 38.35 -30.58
CA ALA A 644 -19.97 38.92 -31.67
C ALA A 644 -19.97 40.45 -31.52
N ASP A 645 -18.82 41.08 -31.71
CA ASP A 645 -18.76 42.36 -32.41
C ASP A 645 -17.34 42.72 -32.87
N LEU A 646 -17.28 43.51 -33.95
CA LEU A 646 -16.15 44.29 -34.47
C LEU A 646 -14.84 43.55 -34.79
N ALA A 647 -14.60 43.40 -36.11
CA ALA A 647 -13.31 43.05 -36.67
C ALA A 647 -12.66 44.27 -37.36
N SER A 648 -11.40 44.57 -37.04
CA SER A 648 -10.44 45.30 -37.88
C SER A 648 -9.05 45.34 -37.22
N ASP A 649 -8.04 44.68 -37.78
CA ASP A 649 -7.04 45.37 -38.61
C ASP A 649 -6.01 44.40 -39.23
N LEU A 650 -5.21 44.93 -40.18
CA LEU A 650 -4.28 44.19 -41.04
C LEU A 650 -2.81 44.47 -40.70
N SER A 651 -1.92 43.57 -41.16
CA SER A 651 -0.44 43.70 -41.15
C SER A 651 0.22 43.73 -39.74
N ASP A 652 1.46 43.29 -39.55
CA ASP A 652 2.58 43.13 -40.48
C ASP A 652 3.30 41.78 -40.31
N GLY A 653 3.91 41.27 -41.38
CA GLY A 653 4.69 40.03 -41.37
C GLY A 653 6.18 40.32 -41.22
N ARG A 654 6.84 39.77 -40.19
CA ARG A 654 8.30 39.84 -40.10
C ARG A 654 8.96 38.72 -39.30
N ASP A 655 9.96 38.10 -39.91
CA ASP A 655 10.87 37.14 -39.29
C ASP A 655 11.47 37.64 -37.97
N ARG A 656 11.46 36.77 -36.94
CA ARG A 656 12.48 36.76 -35.89
C ARG A 656 12.87 35.34 -35.52
N ARG A 657 14.02 34.89 -36.07
CA ARG A 657 14.85 33.88 -35.40
C ARG A 657 15.24 34.42 -34.02
N VAL A 658 15.16 33.59 -33.00
CA VAL A 658 15.78 33.84 -31.69
C VAL A 658 16.55 32.59 -31.28
N SER A 659 17.74 32.81 -30.73
CA SER A 659 18.71 31.83 -30.22
C SER A 659 18.42 31.41 -28.79
#